data_AF-A0A3N7GPU0-F1
#
_entry.id   AF-A0A3N7GPU0-F1
#
_cell.length_a   1.000
_cell.length_b   1.000
_cell.length_c   1.000
_cell.angle_alpha   90.00
_cell.angle_beta   90.00
_cell.angle_gamma   90.00
#
_symmetry.space_group_name_H-M   'P 1'
#
loop_
_entity.id
_entity.type
_entity.pdbx_description
1 polymer ?
#
loop_
_entity_poly.entity_id
_entity_poly.type
_entity_poly.pdbx_seq_one_letter_code
_entity_poly.pdbx_strand_id
1 'polypeptide(L)'
;KFIKYLLLVLVYVSCGQQAKDDRIPAFPGAEGFGAFAQGGRGGKVYIVTTLEDYDADEPVIEGSLRQAVEAEGPRTIVFEKGGLISLKRILLISNPFITIAGQTAPGDGICLKDFSLVIETDEVIIRHIRSRLGEDQRQELDAVSINFGNNIILDHCSASWSTDEVLSSYSEMVTIQWCIIAEGLFHSFHPKGPHSMGSIIEGKTGAISLLNNIYAHNNSRNPLIQNKGEEPGAVVEIRNNVIYDWGELPGYTSNPGQARINYVNNYIKPGPSTSDRSRQYAFEPENHYTNIYIAGNYHAENQGDTADNTRLLMASDSLRKEVVLEVPYPTLPYQQMDAETLFETVLNHAGATLPKRDAVDQRIVNDVRTGTGKIINSQNDVGGWPTYAAGISPLDTDRDGMPDEWEDEHGLDIANGSDHAADNDGDGYTNLEEWLNGTNPNNADAHELTYGELTKVLAQKDAMYEQDVKIVKQRLQQEREERMNRKVPDYKAEVAGIPDGNMKLMVDGKPVLQLNHIEAGTFLMGSPVDEPGREEWELQHEVTISKPYYLATVEMSNSLLRLLTGMKNYGDNSLPATVSWFDAEWICEVLSSKTGHRFRLPTEAEWEYACRAGTTTPYFTGHDISLEYANFKTGDPEQTIQLRPVDDGKPNPWGLINMPGNQFEWCLDWKGNYETGAVTDPRGPSQENSLRSFDGLYRKIMRGGNYGSAKELMRSAYRYDYSRDVKYGFRVLMEEN
;
A
#
# COMPACT_ATOMS: atom_id res chain seq x y z
N LYS A 1 4.54 -38.63 -19.50
CA LYS A 1 3.17 -38.36 -19.99
C LYS A 1 3.00 -36.85 -20.12
N PHE A 2 3.71 -36.30 -21.11
CA PHE A 2 3.60 -34.95 -21.61
C PHE A 2 2.60 -34.98 -22.79
N ILE A 3 1.99 -33.85 -23.13
CA ILE A 3 1.03 -33.61 -24.23
C ILE A 3 -0.44 -33.82 -23.84
N LYS A 4 -1.12 -32.74 -23.43
CA LYS A 4 -2.56 -32.52 -23.68
C LYS A 4 -3.14 -31.09 -23.45
N TYR A 5 -2.33 -30.03 -23.44
CA TYR A 5 -2.85 -28.65 -23.38
C TYR A 5 -2.11 -27.69 -24.32
N LEU A 6 -2.02 -28.04 -25.60
CA LEU A 6 -1.55 -27.11 -26.63
C LEU A 6 -2.20 -27.44 -27.96
N LEU A 7 -3.43 -26.96 -28.19
CA LEU A 7 -4.05 -26.79 -29.51
C LEU A 7 -5.50 -26.30 -29.36
N LEU A 8 -5.66 -24.99 -29.19
CA LEU A 8 -6.85 -24.24 -29.66
C LEU A 8 -6.53 -22.75 -29.70
N VAL A 9 -5.51 -22.42 -30.50
CA VAL A 9 -5.34 -21.09 -31.08
C VAL A 9 -5.25 -21.32 -32.58
N LEU A 10 -6.32 -21.01 -33.31
CA LEU A 10 -6.31 -20.63 -34.72
C LEU A 10 -7.69 -20.11 -35.14
N VAL A 11 -7.71 -18.79 -35.36
CA VAL A 11 -8.53 -18.03 -36.32
C VAL A 11 -10.03 -17.91 -36.04
N TYR A 12 -10.39 -16.85 -35.30
CA TYR A 12 -11.54 -16.02 -35.66
C TYR A 12 -11.02 -14.66 -36.10
N VAL A 13 -10.92 -14.45 -37.42
CA VAL A 13 -10.77 -13.10 -38.00
C VAL A 13 -12.13 -12.71 -38.58
N SER A 14 -12.70 -11.70 -37.92
CA SER A 14 -13.72 -10.75 -38.37
C SER A 14 -15.07 -11.28 -38.90
N CYS A 15 -16.07 -11.26 -38.02
CA CYS A 15 -17.23 -10.43 -38.28
C CYS A 15 -17.40 -9.51 -37.07
N GLY A 16 -16.81 -8.31 -37.15
CA GLY A 16 -16.90 -7.29 -36.11
C GLY A 16 -18.30 -6.69 -36.11
N GLN A 17 -19.18 -7.26 -35.29
CA GLN A 17 -20.06 -6.43 -34.47
C GLN A 17 -19.34 -6.30 -33.13
N GLN A 18 -18.65 -5.18 -32.95
CA GLN A 18 -18.34 -4.71 -31.61
C GLN A 18 -19.71 -4.59 -30.94
N ALA A 19 -20.01 -5.48 -29.99
CA ALA A 19 -21.20 -5.29 -29.15
C ALA A 19 -21.09 -3.85 -28.63
N LYS A 20 -22.13 -3.04 -28.84
CA LYS A 20 -22.21 -1.77 -28.13
C LYS A 20 -22.23 -2.14 -26.65
N ASP A 21 -21.23 -1.67 -25.92
CA ASP A 21 -21.23 -1.79 -24.48
C ASP A 21 -22.15 -0.69 -23.96
N ASP A 22 -23.36 -1.08 -23.57
CA ASP A 22 -24.46 -0.21 -23.17
C ASP A 22 -24.38 0.18 -21.68
N ARG A 23 -23.18 0.13 -21.08
CA ARG A 23 -22.95 0.60 -19.70
C ARG A 23 -23.31 2.08 -19.56
N ILE A 24 -24.14 2.35 -18.56
CA ILE A 24 -24.48 3.70 -18.08
C ILE A 24 -23.70 4.01 -16.80
N PRO A 25 -23.59 5.30 -16.40
CA PRO A 25 -23.05 5.66 -15.10
C PRO A 25 -23.75 4.93 -13.93
N ALA A 26 -23.07 4.87 -12.80
CA ALA A 26 -23.55 4.25 -11.57
C ALA A 26 -24.81 4.96 -11.06
N PHE A 27 -24.86 6.28 -11.23
CA PHE A 27 -25.97 7.18 -10.93
C PHE A 27 -25.72 8.53 -11.64
N PRO A 28 -26.75 9.38 -11.82
CA PRO A 28 -26.56 10.76 -12.27
C PRO A 28 -25.59 11.53 -11.38
N GLY A 29 -24.49 12.04 -11.95
CA GLY A 29 -23.41 12.71 -11.20
C GLY A 29 -22.26 11.80 -10.73
N ALA A 30 -22.24 10.53 -11.13
CA ALA A 30 -21.08 9.67 -10.94
C ALA A 30 -19.92 10.12 -11.87
N GLU A 31 -18.78 10.47 -11.27
CA GLU A 31 -17.59 10.96 -11.98
C GLU A 31 -16.40 9.99 -11.85
N GLY A 32 -15.35 10.20 -12.64
CA GLY A 32 -14.08 9.47 -12.51
C GLY A 32 -14.10 8.03 -13.01
N PHE A 33 -13.03 7.28 -12.71
CA PHE A 33 -12.80 5.96 -13.29
C PHE A 33 -13.69 4.84 -12.73
N GLY A 34 -14.26 5.02 -11.54
CA GLY A 34 -15.26 4.12 -10.96
C GLY A 34 -16.71 4.46 -11.37
N ALA A 35 -16.93 5.49 -12.20
CA ALA A 35 -18.26 6.01 -12.53
C ALA A 35 -19.22 5.01 -13.16
N PHE A 36 -18.74 3.89 -13.70
CA PHE A 36 -19.53 2.88 -14.40
C PHE A 36 -19.67 1.58 -13.60
N ALA A 37 -19.53 1.65 -12.28
CA ALA A 37 -19.92 0.58 -11.38
C ALA A 37 -21.40 0.26 -11.58
N GLN A 38 -21.73 -1.02 -11.79
CA GLN A 38 -23.11 -1.49 -11.92
C GLN A 38 -23.81 -1.52 -10.55
N GLY A 39 -23.08 -1.84 -9.49
CA GLY A 39 -23.65 -2.06 -8.17
C GLY A 39 -24.76 -3.11 -8.18
N GLY A 40 -25.81 -2.86 -7.40
CA GLY A 40 -26.96 -3.76 -7.20
C GLY A 40 -28.06 -3.70 -8.26
N ARG A 41 -27.88 -2.94 -9.35
CA ARG A 41 -28.91 -2.65 -10.37
C ARG A 41 -29.70 -3.90 -10.81
N GLY A 42 -31.03 -3.79 -10.78
CA GLY A 42 -31.97 -4.85 -11.15
C GLY A 42 -31.94 -6.09 -10.24
N GLY A 43 -31.16 -6.03 -9.16
CA GLY A 43 -30.96 -7.10 -8.19
C GLY A 43 -31.99 -7.12 -7.07
N LYS A 44 -31.74 -7.96 -6.07
CA LYS A 44 -32.63 -8.09 -4.91
C LYS A 44 -32.50 -6.88 -3.98
N VAL A 45 -33.63 -6.41 -3.47
CA VAL A 45 -33.64 -5.36 -2.45
C VAL A 45 -33.55 -5.95 -1.05
N TYR A 46 -32.63 -5.42 -0.25
CA TYR A 46 -32.48 -5.74 1.16
C TYR A 46 -32.78 -4.50 2.00
N ILE A 47 -33.83 -4.60 2.82
CA ILE A 47 -34.25 -3.53 3.72
C ILE A 47 -33.66 -3.77 5.10
N VAL A 48 -32.82 -2.86 5.58
CA VAL A 48 -32.24 -2.90 6.92
C VAL A 48 -33.27 -2.41 7.94
N THR A 49 -33.79 -3.34 8.75
CA THR A 49 -34.85 -3.09 9.74
C THR A 49 -34.37 -3.13 11.19
N THR A 50 -33.10 -3.49 11.41
CA THR A 50 -32.44 -3.47 12.72
C THR A 50 -31.04 -2.88 12.65
N LEU A 51 -30.60 -2.25 13.75
CA LEU A 51 -29.24 -1.74 13.93
C LEU A 51 -28.31 -2.76 14.60
N GLU A 52 -28.84 -3.94 14.93
CA GLU A 52 -28.05 -5.01 15.53
C GLU A 52 -27.08 -5.63 14.51
N ASP A 53 -25.94 -6.06 15.03
CA ASP A 53 -24.91 -6.79 14.29
C ASP A 53 -24.64 -8.14 14.95
N TYR A 54 -24.13 -9.11 14.19
CA TYR A 54 -23.80 -10.45 14.66
C TYR A 54 -22.34 -10.83 14.37
N ASP A 55 -21.76 -11.65 15.25
CA ASP A 55 -20.42 -12.22 15.08
C ASP A 55 -20.47 -13.57 14.34
N ALA A 56 -19.31 -14.12 13.96
CA ALA A 56 -19.16 -15.35 13.17
C ALA A 56 -19.89 -16.56 13.77
N ASP A 57 -19.88 -16.65 15.09
CA ASP A 57 -20.42 -17.79 15.85
C ASP A 57 -21.85 -17.52 16.36
N GLU A 58 -22.43 -16.38 16.02
CA GLU A 58 -23.80 -16.02 16.37
C GLU A 58 -24.78 -16.31 15.22
N PRO A 59 -26.06 -16.56 15.50
CA PRO A 59 -27.07 -16.70 14.45
C PRO A 59 -27.18 -15.42 13.60
N VAL A 60 -27.37 -15.60 12.29
CA VAL A 60 -27.68 -14.49 11.38
C VAL A 60 -28.90 -13.72 11.88
N ILE A 61 -28.77 -12.40 11.99
CA ILE A 61 -29.88 -11.52 12.36
C ILE A 61 -30.55 -11.04 11.07
N GLU A 62 -31.79 -11.47 10.84
CA GLU A 62 -32.58 -11.04 9.70
C GLU A 62 -32.85 -9.53 9.74
N GLY A 63 -32.70 -8.85 8.61
CA GLY A 63 -32.88 -7.40 8.49
C GLY A 63 -31.70 -6.57 8.99
N SER A 64 -30.57 -7.20 9.36
CA SER A 64 -29.34 -6.48 9.68
C SER A 64 -28.57 -6.08 8.41
N LEU A 65 -27.75 -5.03 8.53
CA LEU A 65 -26.84 -4.62 7.45
C LEU A 65 -25.88 -5.76 7.06
N ARG A 66 -25.36 -6.51 8.05
CA ARG A 66 -24.42 -7.61 7.79
C ARG A 66 -25.04 -8.72 6.95
N GLN A 67 -26.28 -9.10 7.22
CA GLN A 67 -26.98 -10.09 6.40
C GLN A 67 -27.05 -9.65 4.93
N ALA A 68 -27.37 -8.39 4.68
CA ALA A 68 -27.50 -7.83 3.34
C ALA A 68 -26.13 -7.72 2.62
N VAL A 69 -25.09 -7.32 3.35
CA VAL A 69 -23.71 -7.25 2.83
C VAL A 69 -23.17 -8.64 2.48
N GLU A 70 -23.38 -9.64 3.34
CA GLU A 70 -22.89 -11.01 3.15
C GLU A 70 -23.70 -11.82 2.11
N ALA A 71 -24.85 -11.32 1.67
CA ALA A 71 -25.66 -11.99 0.66
C ALA A 71 -24.95 -12.07 -0.71
N GLU A 72 -25.33 -13.09 -1.50
CA GLU A 72 -24.83 -13.29 -2.86
C GLU A 72 -25.76 -12.66 -3.91
N GLY A 73 -25.19 -12.37 -5.08
CA GLY A 73 -25.90 -11.83 -6.25
C GLY A 73 -26.07 -10.30 -6.23
N PRO A 74 -26.57 -9.74 -7.36
CA PRO A 74 -26.89 -8.32 -7.44
C PRO A 74 -27.88 -7.91 -6.36
N ARG A 75 -27.54 -6.88 -5.59
CA ARG A 75 -28.36 -6.43 -4.46
C ARG A 75 -28.23 -4.95 -4.12
N THR A 76 -29.35 -4.31 -3.83
CA THR A 76 -29.40 -2.93 -3.33
C THR A 76 -29.86 -2.94 -1.89
N ILE A 77 -29.11 -2.29 -1.03
CA ILE A 77 -29.36 -2.18 0.42
C ILE A 77 -29.94 -0.80 0.71
N VAL A 78 -31.16 -0.78 1.26
CA VAL A 78 -31.88 0.40 1.72
C VAL A 78 -32.19 0.30 3.22
N PHE A 79 -32.54 1.40 3.88
CA PHE A 79 -32.62 1.48 5.33
C PHE A 79 -34.00 1.93 5.83
N GLU A 80 -34.67 1.08 6.62
CA GLU A 80 -35.88 1.42 7.38
C GLU A 80 -35.52 1.99 8.77
N LYS A 81 -34.27 1.80 9.21
CA LYS A 81 -33.73 2.33 10.47
C LYS A 81 -32.52 3.21 10.19
N GLY A 82 -32.46 4.37 10.85
CA GLY A 82 -31.25 5.17 10.99
C GLY A 82 -30.66 5.00 12.39
N GLY A 83 -29.35 5.15 12.53
CA GLY A 83 -28.67 5.05 13.82
C GLY A 83 -27.21 4.61 13.76
N LEU A 84 -26.68 4.31 14.94
CA LEU A 84 -25.36 3.71 15.11
C LEU A 84 -25.47 2.19 15.02
N ILE A 85 -24.65 1.58 14.16
CA ILE A 85 -24.42 0.15 14.10
C ILE A 85 -23.05 -0.12 14.73
N SER A 86 -23.04 -0.69 15.93
CA SER A 86 -21.81 -1.19 16.56
C SER A 86 -21.47 -2.53 15.94
N LEU A 87 -20.46 -2.53 15.07
CA LEU A 87 -20.01 -3.75 14.42
C LEU A 87 -19.35 -4.67 15.45
N LYS A 88 -19.56 -5.98 15.32
CA LYS A 88 -18.89 -7.01 16.13
C LYS A 88 -17.59 -7.51 15.50
N ARG A 89 -17.42 -7.28 14.21
CA ARG A 89 -16.25 -7.62 13.39
C ARG A 89 -16.22 -6.77 12.12
N ILE A 90 -15.13 -6.84 11.36
CA ILE A 90 -15.02 -6.22 10.03
C ILE A 90 -16.29 -6.50 9.20
N LEU A 91 -16.87 -5.46 8.61
CA LEU A 91 -17.97 -5.58 7.66
C LEU A 91 -17.36 -5.75 6.26
N LEU A 92 -17.18 -7.00 5.88
CA LEU A 92 -16.50 -7.39 4.63
C LEU A 92 -17.49 -7.53 3.48
N ILE A 93 -17.29 -6.75 2.42
CA ILE A 93 -17.99 -6.87 1.14
C ILE A 93 -17.14 -7.76 0.22
N SER A 94 -17.45 -9.05 0.19
CA SER A 94 -16.76 -10.05 -0.64
C SER A 94 -17.56 -10.51 -1.87
N ASN A 95 -18.88 -10.28 -1.88
CA ASN A 95 -19.75 -10.64 -3.01
C ASN A 95 -20.05 -9.42 -3.90
N PRO A 96 -19.83 -9.51 -5.23
CA PRO A 96 -19.91 -8.37 -6.15
C PRO A 96 -21.35 -7.91 -6.39
N PHE A 97 -21.51 -6.83 -7.17
CA PHE A 97 -22.79 -6.25 -7.58
C PHE A 97 -23.64 -5.80 -6.38
N ILE A 98 -23.15 -4.79 -5.66
CA ILE A 98 -23.79 -4.28 -4.46
C ILE A 98 -23.89 -2.76 -4.47
N THR A 99 -25.08 -2.26 -4.16
CA THR A 99 -25.31 -0.84 -3.85
C THR A 99 -25.70 -0.71 -2.38
N ILE A 100 -24.98 0.11 -1.61
CA ILE A 100 -25.37 0.51 -0.25
C ILE A 100 -25.85 1.96 -0.31
N ALA A 101 -27.16 2.15 -0.21
CA ALA A 101 -27.82 3.45 -0.36
C ALA A 101 -28.11 4.09 1.01
N GLY A 102 -27.08 4.62 1.67
CA GLY A 102 -27.19 5.25 2.99
C GLY A 102 -28.15 6.45 3.05
N GLN A 103 -28.42 7.10 1.91
CA GLN A 103 -29.34 8.24 1.82
C GLN A 103 -30.80 7.87 2.15
N THR A 104 -31.14 6.58 2.08
CA THR A 104 -32.49 6.08 2.40
C THR A 104 -32.75 6.01 3.90
N ALA A 105 -31.70 6.02 4.73
CA ALA A 105 -31.85 5.90 6.17
C ALA A 105 -32.63 7.09 6.76
N PRO A 106 -33.63 6.84 7.63
CA PRO A 106 -34.36 7.92 8.28
C PRO A 106 -33.53 8.63 9.36
N GLY A 107 -34.07 9.75 9.84
CA GLY A 107 -33.53 10.47 10.98
C GLY A 107 -32.17 11.10 10.69
N ASP A 108 -31.14 10.65 11.40
CA ASP A 108 -29.78 11.19 11.29
C ASP A 108 -28.88 10.40 10.31
N GLY A 109 -29.44 9.36 9.67
CA GLY A 109 -28.73 8.45 8.79
C GLY A 109 -28.01 7.32 9.54
N ILE A 110 -27.06 6.68 8.86
CA ILE A 110 -26.33 5.52 9.39
C ILE A 110 -24.87 5.85 9.67
N CYS A 111 -24.38 5.37 10.81
CA CYS A 111 -22.96 5.39 11.15
C CYS A 111 -22.51 4.03 11.67
N LEU A 112 -21.44 3.51 11.06
CA LEU A 112 -20.74 2.31 11.49
C LEU A 112 -19.72 2.68 12.57
N LYS A 113 -19.60 1.83 13.58
CA LYS A 113 -18.69 1.98 14.73
C LYS A 113 -17.90 0.68 14.96
N ASP A 114 -16.75 0.79 15.62
CA ASP A 114 -15.96 -0.29 16.23
C ASP A 114 -15.07 -1.10 15.27
N PHE A 115 -15.49 -1.33 14.02
CA PHE A 115 -14.70 -2.09 13.03
C PHE A 115 -14.75 -1.47 11.62
N SER A 116 -13.82 -1.87 10.76
CA SER A 116 -13.70 -1.41 9.39
C SER A 116 -14.86 -1.84 8.50
N LEU A 117 -15.19 -0.97 7.54
CA LEU A 117 -15.88 -1.34 6.30
C LEU A 117 -14.82 -1.72 5.25
N VAL A 118 -14.83 -2.96 4.77
CA VAL A 118 -13.80 -3.47 3.85
C VAL A 118 -14.43 -3.97 2.56
N ILE A 119 -13.85 -3.56 1.43
CA ILE A 119 -14.27 -3.96 0.08
C ILE A 119 -13.20 -4.85 -0.55
N GLU A 120 -13.63 -6.04 -0.98
CA GLU A 120 -12.80 -7.11 -1.54
C GLU A 120 -13.49 -7.75 -2.75
N THR A 121 -14.14 -6.94 -3.59
CA THR A 121 -14.94 -7.42 -4.72
C THR A 121 -15.19 -6.34 -5.77
N ASP A 122 -15.70 -6.74 -6.93
CA ASP A 122 -16.00 -5.85 -8.07
C ASP A 122 -17.42 -5.27 -8.03
N GLU A 123 -17.66 -4.19 -8.80
CA GLU A 123 -18.98 -3.63 -9.08
C GLU A 123 -19.73 -3.17 -7.80
N VAL A 124 -19.13 -2.22 -7.09
CA VAL A 124 -19.57 -1.75 -5.77
C VAL A 124 -19.92 -0.26 -5.80
N ILE A 125 -21.11 0.09 -5.31
CA ILE A 125 -21.57 1.47 -5.09
C ILE A 125 -21.85 1.65 -3.59
N ILE A 126 -21.24 2.63 -2.94
CA ILE A 126 -21.56 3.00 -1.55
C ILE A 126 -21.81 4.50 -1.47
N ARG A 127 -22.96 4.89 -0.94
CA ARG A 127 -23.36 6.29 -0.84
C ARG A 127 -23.85 6.66 0.55
N HIS A 128 -23.52 7.86 1.02
CA HIS A 128 -24.07 8.47 2.24
C HIS A 128 -23.94 7.63 3.52
N ILE A 129 -22.91 6.78 3.61
CA ILE A 129 -22.56 6.04 4.82
C ILE A 129 -21.46 6.75 5.59
N ARG A 130 -21.55 6.67 6.92
CA ARG A 130 -20.46 7.09 7.82
C ARG A 130 -19.76 5.86 8.39
N SER A 131 -18.44 5.85 8.36
CA SER A 131 -17.61 4.85 9.05
C SER A 131 -16.71 5.54 10.05
N ARG A 132 -16.94 5.29 11.34
CA ARG A 132 -16.19 5.91 12.44
C ARG A 132 -15.69 4.85 13.39
N LEU A 133 -14.47 4.37 13.13
CA LEU A 133 -13.87 3.25 13.82
C LEU A 133 -13.76 3.49 15.33
N GLY A 134 -13.06 4.56 15.70
CA GLY A 134 -12.70 4.91 17.07
C GLY A 134 -11.74 3.91 17.73
N GLU A 135 -11.29 4.23 18.95
CA GLU A 135 -10.24 3.45 19.60
C GLU A 135 -10.73 2.42 20.65
N ASP A 136 -12.03 2.35 20.90
CA ASP A 136 -12.61 1.56 22.01
C ASP A 136 -12.22 0.07 21.92
N GLN A 137 -12.14 -0.49 20.71
CA GLN A 137 -11.75 -1.89 20.47
C GLN A 137 -10.23 -2.11 20.49
N ARG A 138 -9.42 -1.04 20.50
CA ARG A 138 -7.94 -1.10 20.50
C ARG A 138 -7.39 -1.99 19.38
N GLN A 139 -7.74 -1.68 18.15
CA GLN A 139 -7.29 -2.39 16.94
C GLN A 139 -6.57 -1.41 16.03
N GLU A 140 -5.59 -1.89 15.26
CA GLU A 140 -4.95 -1.16 14.15
C GLU A 140 -5.77 -1.46 12.89
N LEU A 141 -6.62 -0.52 12.49
CA LEU A 141 -7.56 -0.69 11.39
C LEU A 141 -7.83 0.65 10.71
N ASP A 142 -8.20 0.58 9.44
CA ASP A 142 -8.78 1.71 8.72
C ASP A 142 -10.26 1.86 9.04
N ALA A 143 -10.82 3.07 8.88
CA ALA A 143 -12.28 3.20 8.91
C ALA A 143 -12.91 2.59 7.65
N VAL A 144 -12.26 2.76 6.49
CA VAL A 144 -12.68 2.16 5.21
C VAL A 144 -11.46 1.71 4.41
N SER A 145 -11.48 0.47 3.91
CA SER A 145 -10.43 -0.05 3.00
C SER A 145 -11.03 -0.67 1.75
N ILE A 146 -10.49 -0.33 0.60
CA ILE A 146 -10.70 -1.04 -0.67
C ILE A 146 -9.44 -1.86 -0.94
N ASN A 147 -9.47 -3.15 -0.59
CA ASN A 147 -8.30 -4.01 -0.66
C ASN A 147 -8.07 -4.55 -2.09
N PHE A 148 -9.15 -4.91 -2.79
CA PHE A 148 -9.11 -5.31 -4.21
C PHE A 148 -10.52 -5.28 -4.82
N GLY A 149 -10.57 -5.33 -6.16
CA GLY A 149 -11.79 -5.20 -6.96
C GLY A 149 -11.67 -4.13 -8.06
N ASN A 150 -12.67 -4.04 -8.93
CA ASN A 150 -12.75 -3.10 -10.04
C ASN A 150 -14.16 -2.53 -10.14
N ASN A 151 -14.26 -1.32 -10.70
CA ASN A 151 -15.51 -0.58 -10.86
C ASN A 151 -16.17 -0.35 -9.50
N ILE A 152 -15.53 0.52 -8.70
CA ILE A 152 -15.96 0.83 -7.33
C ILE A 152 -16.14 2.33 -7.22
N ILE A 153 -17.28 2.77 -6.69
CA ILE A 153 -17.52 4.18 -6.38
C ILE A 153 -18.00 4.36 -4.94
N LEU A 154 -17.27 5.18 -4.21
CA LEU A 154 -17.68 5.73 -2.91
C LEU A 154 -18.03 7.19 -3.14
N ASP A 155 -19.30 7.55 -2.91
CA ASP A 155 -19.82 8.89 -3.11
C ASP A 155 -20.48 9.41 -1.82
N HIS A 156 -20.19 10.65 -1.43
CA HIS A 156 -20.80 11.25 -0.24
C HIS A 156 -20.64 10.41 1.04
N CYS A 157 -19.50 9.73 1.23
CA CYS A 157 -19.23 8.99 2.46
C CYS A 157 -18.40 9.81 3.45
N SER A 158 -18.52 9.54 4.75
CA SER A 158 -17.67 10.16 5.79
C SER A 158 -16.90 9.09 6.54
N ALA A 159 -15.57 9.14 6.49
CA ALA A 159 -14.68 8.27 7.22
C ALA A 159 -13.88 9.09 8.25
N SER A 160 -13.83 8.62 9.50
CA SER A 160 -13.03 9.26 10.54
C SER A 160 -12.61 8.36 11.69
N TRP A 161 -11.74 8.87 12.56
CA TRP A 161 -11.35 8.24 13.83
C TRP A 161 -10.72 6.86 13.66
N SER A 162 -9.99 6.65 12.57
CA SER A 162 -9.19 5.46 12.36
C SER A 162 -7.95 5.45 13.25
N THR A 163 -7.40 4.26 13.47
CA THR A 163 -6.14 4.05 14.19
C THR A 163 -4.96 3.77 13.25
N ASP A 164 -5.22 3.38 12.00
CA ASP A 164 -4.25 3.33 10.89
C ASP A 164 -4.57 4.42 9.83
N GLU A 165 -5.07 4.08 8.63
CA GLU A 165 -5.55 5.05 7.64
C GLU A 165 -7.05 5.35 7.74
N VAL A 166 -7.51 6.51 7.30
CA VAL A 166 -8.94 6.83 7.35
C VAL A 166 -9.70 6.13 6.22
N LEU A 167 -9.26 6.32 4.97
CA LEU A 167 -9.88 5.70 3.79
C LEU A 167 -8.81 5.36 2.76
N SER A 168 -8.51 4.08 2.55
CA SER A 168 -7.47 3.63 1.62
C SER A 168 -8.00 2.81 0.45
N SER A 169 -7.26 2.81 -0.66
CA SER A 169 -7.54 1.97 -1.83
C SER A 169 -6.27 1.36 -2.42
N TYR A 170 -6.33 0.05 -2.67
CA TYR A 170 -5.27 -0.77 -3.27
C TYR A 170 -5.74 -1.40 -4.60
N SER A 171 -6.71 -0.73 -5.25
CA SER A 171 -7.52 -1.27 -6.34
C SER A 171 -7.48 -0.40 -7.59
N GLU A 172 -8.12 -0.87 -8.67
CA GLU A 172 -8.20 -0.16 -9.94
C GLU A 172 -9.64 0.17 -10.30
N MET A 173 -9.84 1.17 -11.17
CA MET A 173 -11.18 1.60 -11.58
C MET A 173 -12.04 2.03 -10.38
N VAL A 174 -11.43 2.86 -9.53
CA VAL A 174 -12.03 3.37 -8.29
C VAL A 174 -12.29 4.87 -8.43
N THR A 175 -13.48 5.31 -8.02
CA THR A 175 -13.77 6.71 -7.70
C THR A 175 -14.08 6.85 -6.22
N ILE A 176 -13.41 7.79 -5.55
CA ILE A 176 -13.83 8.32 -4.25
C ILE A 176 -14.16 9.79 -4.48
N GLN A 177 -15.46 10.12 -4.39
CA GLN A 177 -15.96 11.46 -4.67
C GLN A 177 -16.82 12.02 -3.55
N TRP A 178 -16.75 13.35 -3.35
CA TRP A 178 -17.56 14.06 -2.36
C TRP A 178 -17.46 13.45 -0.95
N CYS A 179 -16.34 12.83 -0.58
CA CYS A 179 -16.17 12.20 0.72
C CYS A 179 -15.47 13.11 1.74
N ILE A 180 -15.69 12.85 3.02
CA ILE A 180 -14.86 13.40 4.12
C ILE A 180 -13.92 12.31 4.62
N ILE A 181 -12.63 12.62 4.68
CA ILE A 181 -11.54 11.74 5.11
C ILE A 181 -10.75 12.49 6.18
N ALA A 182 -11.13 12.32 7.45
CA ALA A 182 -10.66 13.21 8.50
C ALA A 182 -10.37 12.54 9.84
N GLU A 183 -9.56 13.20 10.66
CA GLU A 183 -9.33 12.87 12.07
C GLU A 183 -8.84 11.43 12.31
N GLY A 184 -7.80 10.99 11.60
CA GLY A 184 -7.00 9.83 12.04
C GLY A 184 -6.40 10.09 13.43
N LEU A 185 -6.42 9.10 14.33
CA LEU A 185 -6.17 9.30 15.76
C LEU A 185 -4.68 9.24 16.14
N PHE A 186 -4.07 10.41 16.33
CA PHE A 186 -2.60 10.57 16.37
C PHE A 186 -1.87 9.80 17.46
N HIS A 187 -2.31 9.86 18.72
CA HIS A 187 -1.70 9.09 19.83
C HIS A 187 -2.63 7.97 20.34
N SER A 188 -3.19 7.19 19.42
CA SER A 188 -4.05 6.05 19.76
C SER A 188 -3.31 4.70 19.69
N PHE A 189 -4.06 3.60 19.56
CA PHE A 189 -3.55 2.24 19.51
C PHE A 189 -2.96 1.92 18.13
N HIS A 190 -1.69 2.28 17.93
CA HIS A 190 -0.94 1.89 16.74
C HIS A 190 0.48 1.40 17.11
N PRO A 191 0.93 0.20 16.67
CA PRO A 191 2.19 -0.40 17.12
C PRO A 191 3.45 0.42 16.77
N LYS A 192 3.38 1.24 15.72
CA LYS A 192 4.51 2.07 15.25
C LYS A 192 4.63 3.41 16.01
N GLY A 193 3.78 3.65 17.01
CA GLY A 193 3.71 4.93 17.73
C GLY A 193 2.72 5.89 17.05
N PRO A 194 2.95 7.22 17.11
CA PRO A 194 1.98 8.20 16.63
C PRO A 194 1.58 7.96 15.16
N HIS A 195 0.27 7.87 14.91
CA HIS A 195 -0.29 7.50 13.61
C HIS A 195 -1.60 8.23 13.34
N SER A 196 -1.65 9.04 12.28
CA SER A 196 -2.86 9.76 11.85
C SER A 196 -2.72 9.97 10.35
N MET A 197 -3.36 9.10 9.57
CA MET A 197 -3.09 8.97 8.14
C MET A 197 -4.40 9.06 7.35
N GLY A 198 -4.45 9.90 6.31
CA GLY A 198 -5.65 10.06 5.49
C GLY A 198 -5.94 8.85 4.61
N SER A 199 -5.10 8.62 3.60
CA SER A 199 -5.30 7.57 2.58
C SER A 199 -3.97 7.06 2.04
N ILE A 200 -3.84 5.74 1.91
CA ILE A 200 -2.96 5.15 0.90
C ILE A 200 -3.77 4.92 -0.38
N ILE A 201 -3.21 5.35 -1.50
CA ILE A 201 -3.73 5.05 -2.83
C ILE A 201 -2.66 4.30 -3.62
N GLU A 202 -3.03 3.11 -4.05
CA GLU A 202 -2.21 2.21 -4.85
C GLU A 202 -3.07 1.51 -5.90
N GLY A 203 -2.58 1.42 -7.13
CA GLY A 203 -3.16 0.60 -8.19
C GLY A 203 -2.06 0.12 -9.12
N LYS A 204 -2.25 -0.99 -9.83
CA LYS A 204 -1.16 -1.64 -10.58
C LYS A 204 -1.06 -1.11 -12.00
N THR A 205 -2.14 -1.08 -12.78
CA THR A 205 -2.07 -0.73 -14.22
C THR A 205 -3.11 0.29 -14.69
N GLY A 206 -4.31 0.29 -14.09
CA GLY A 206 -5.45 1.15 -14.45
C GLY A 206 -5.41 2.59 -13.92
N ALA A 207 -6.57 3.10 -13.49
CA ALA A 207 -6.71 4.48 -13.03
C ALA A 207 -7.65 4.62 -11.83
N ILE A 208 -7.39 5.64 -11.00
CA ILE A 208 -8.10 5.94 -9.75
C ILE A 208 -8.46 7.42 -9.72
N SER A 209 -9.63 7.79 -9.20
CA SER A 209 -10.10 9.16 -9.09
C SER A 209 -10.43 9.55 -7.64
N LEU A 210 -9.81 10.62 -7.16
CA LEU A 210 -10.12 11.31 -5.90
C LEU A 210 -10.66 12.70 -6.24
N LEU A 211 -11.98 12.87 -6.17
CA LEU A 211 -12.68 14.04 -6.70
C LEU A 211 -13.50 14.74 -5.61
N ASN A 212 -13.37 16.07 -5.47
CA ASN A 212 -14.27 16.87 -4.63
C ASN A 212 -14.31 16.44 -3.13
N ASN A 213 -13.24 15.83 -2.61
CA ASN A 213 -13.19 15.34 -1.23
C ASN A 213 -12.64 16.38 -0.25
N ILE A 214 -12.90 16.18 1.04
CA ILE A 214 -12.26 16.91 2.14
C ILE A 214 -11.28 15.97 2.86
N TYR A 215 -10.01 16.34 2.88
CA TYR A 215 -9.02 15.81 3.81
C TYR A 215 -8.80 16.82 4.94
N ALA A 216 -9.02 16.42 6.20
CA ALA A 216 -8.90 17.35 7.33
C ALA A 216 -8.32 16.69 8.59
N HIS A 217 -7.43 17.41 9.29
CA HIS A 217 -6.94 17.00 10.62
C HIS A 217 -6.27 15.62 10.65
N ASN A 218 -5.61 15.22 9.56
CA ASN A 218 -4.76 14.03 9.52
C ASN A 218 -3.29 14.45 9.56
N ASN A 219 -2.44 13.74 10.29
CA ASN A 219 -1.02 14.08 10.34
C ASN A 219 -0.33 13.95 8.97
N SER A 220 -0.61 12.91 8.21
CA SER A 220 0.01 12.70 6.89
C SER A 220 -0.89 11.90 5.94
N ARG A 221 -0.37 11.55 4.76
CA ARG A 221 -1.04 10.77 3.70
C ARG A 221 -2.35 11.41 3.24
N ASN A 222 -2.29 12.63 2.74
CA ASN A 222 -3.48 13.41 2.32
C ASN A 222 -3.60 13.70 0.81
N PRO A 223 -3.44 12.72 -0.12
CA PRO A 223 -3.17 11.29 0.05
C PRO A 223 -1.68 10.93 -0.06
N LEU A 224 -1.33 9.69 0.32
CA LEU A 224 -0.09 9.03 -0.10
C LEU A 224 -0.35 8.24 -1.39
N ILE A 225 0.42 8.53 -2.44
CA ILE A 225 0.42 7.75 -3.68
C ILE A 225 1.63 6.82 -3.70
N GLN A 226 1.39 5.51 -3.76
CA GLN A 226 2.47 4.54 -3.84
C GLN A 226 2.21 3.55 -4.96
N ASN A 227 3.30 2.94 -5.41
CA ASN A 227 3.24 1.76 -6.26
C ASN A 227 4.23 0.74 -5.70
N LYS A 228 3.73 -0.36 -5.16
CA LYS A 228 4.56 -1.47 -4.69
C LYS A 228 4.47 -2.70 -5.62
N GLY A 229 3.73 -2.60 -6.72
CA GLY A 229 3.41 -3.72 -7.60
C GLY A 229 4.14 -3.72 -8.94
N GLU A 230 3.36 -3.46 -10.00
CA GLU A 230 3.81 -3.48 -11.38
C GLU A 230 4.25 -2.08 -11.81
N GLU A 231 5.28 -2.01 -12.67
CA GLU A 231 5.78 -0.75 -13.19
C GLU A 231 5.33 -0.54 -14.62
N PRO A 232 4.69 0.60 -14.96
CA PRO A 232 4.28 1.70 -14.08
C PRO A 232 2.96 1.43 -13.32
N GLY A 233 2.80 2.04 -12.14
CA GLY A 233 1.59 1.96 -11.30
C GLY A 233 0.39 2.70 -11.89
N ALA A 234 -0.80 2.60 -11.32
CA ALA A 234 -2.02 3.25 -11.83
C ALA A 234 -1.89 4.79 -11.97
N VAL A 235 -2.67 5.37 -12.90
CA VAL A 235 -2.81 6.83 -12.99
C VAL A 235 -3.81 7.32 -11.95
N VAL A 236 -3.38 8.21 -11.07
CA VAL A 236 -4.23 8.79 -10.01
C VAL A 236 -4.61 10.23 -10.35
N GLU A 237 -5.92 10.48 -10.43
CA GLU A 237 -6.50 11.81 -10.58
C GLU A 237 -6.86 12.35 -9.20
N ILE A 238 -6.23 13.46 -8.81
CA ILE A 238 -6.48 14.14 -7.54
C ILE A 238 -6.98 15.53 -7.89
N ARG A 239 -8.30 15.71 -7.87
CA ARG A 239 -8.94 16.92 -8.38
C ARG A 239 -9.98 17.52 -7.47
N ASN A 240 -10.02 18.85 -7.44
CA ASN A 240 -11.07 19.59 -6.73
C ASN A 240 -11.16 19.23 -5.23
N ASN A 241 -10.12 18.68 -4.62
CA ASN A 241 -10.16 18.34 -3.20
C ASN A 241 -9.82 19.55 -2.34
N VAL A 242 -10.37 19.60 -1.12
CA VAL A 242 -9.94 20.52 -0.06
C VAL A 242 -9.04 19.76 0.90
N ILE A 243 -7.78 20.19 1.03
CA ILE A 243 -6.79 19.58 1.92
C ILE A 243 -6.45 20.59 3.03
N TYR A 244 -6.80 20.24 4.26
CA TYR A 244 -6.79 21.14 5.40
C TYR A 244 -6.10 20.57 6.64
N ASP A 245 -5.35 21.42 7.35
CA ASP A 245 -4.77 21.13 8.66
C ASP A 245 -4.01 19.81 8.76
N TRP A 246 -3.20 19.49 7.74
CA TRP A 246 -2.27 18.37 7.82
C TRP A 246 -1.22 18.62 8.90
N GLY A 247 -0.58 17.59 9.45
CA GLY A 247 0.51 17.74 10.41
C GLY A 247 1.87 17.83 9.73
N GLU A 248 2.35 16.70 9.23
CA GLU A 248 3.62 16.57 8.52
C GLU A 248 3.52 16.90 7.03
N LEU A 249 2.60 16.28 6.28
CA LEU A 249 2.56 16.43 4.82
C LEU A 249 1.13 16.57 4.26
N PRO A 250 0.92 17.48 3.29
CA PRO A 250 -0.36 17.69 2.61
C PRO A 250 -0.68 16.60 1.58
N GLY A 251 0.29 15.74 1.25
CA GLY A 251 0.19 14.71 0.23
C GLY A 251 1.58 14.42 -0.32
N TYR A 252 1.87 13.16 -0.65
CA TYR A 252 3.20 12.78 -1.13
C TYR A 252 3.19 11.47 -1.90
N THR A 253 4.29 11.18 -2.60
CA THR A 253 4.54 9.85 -3.16
C THR A 253 5.48 9.06 -2.28
N SER A 254 5.41 7.73 -2.28
CA SER A 254 6.47 6.90 -1.68
C SER A 254 6.97 5.77 -2.57
N ASN A 255 8.25 5.44 -2.37
CA ASN A 255 8.96 4.30 -2.97
C ASN A 255 8.30 2.93 -2.71
N PRO A 256 8.54 1.92 -3.58
CA PRO A 256 9.63 1.87 -4.57
C PRO A 256 9.21 1.93 -6.06
N GLY A 257 8.01 2.40 -6.37
CA GLY A 257 7.49 2.36 -7.74
C GLY A 257 7.02 3.66 -8.35
N GLN A 258 6.83 3.67 -9.67
CA GLN A 258 6.42 4.86 -10.41
C GLN A 258 5.00 5.28 -10.02
N ALA A 259 4.87 6.52 -9.57
CA ALA A 259 3.59 7.16 -9.30
C ALA A 259 3.23 8.09 -10.47
N ARG A 260 2.05 7.87 -11.07
CA ARG A 260 1.55 8.65 -12.22
C ARG A 260 0.36 9.50 -11.77
N ILE A 261 0.53 10.82 -11.73
CA ILE A 261 -0.41 11.70 -11.01
C ILE A 261 -0.84 12.87 -11.88
N ASN A 262 -2.13 13.17 -11.86
CA ASN A 262 -2.69 14.46 -12.22
C ASN A 262 -3.22 15.13 -10.94
N TYR A 263 -2.55 16.18 -10.46
CA TYR A 263 -2.88 16.92 -9.25
C TYR A 263 -3.41 18.31 -9.61
N VAL A 264 -4.73 18.43 -9.78
CA VAL A 264 -5.34 19.57 -10.49
C VAL A 264 -6.44 20.24 -9.68
N ASN A 265 -6.38 21.57 -9.59
CA ASN A 265 -7.46 22.40 -9.02
C ASN A 265 -7.85 22.02 -7.58
N ASN A 266 -6.89 21.62 -6.73
CA ASN A 266 -7.15 21.38 -5.30
C ASN A 266 -7.00 22.68 -4.50
N TYR A 267 -7.77 22.80 -3.42
CA TYR A 267 -7.68 23.90 -2.45
C TYR A 267 -6.85 23.47 -1.24
N ILE A 268 -5.67 24.05 -1.09
CA ILE A 268 -4.69 23.69 -0.07
C ILE A 268 -4.68 24.76 1.03
N LYS A 269 -5.04 24.38 2.25
CA LYS A 269 -5.16 25.31 3.37
C LYS A 269 -4.44 24.78 4.61
N PRO A 270 -3.29 25.37 4.99
CA PRO A 270 -2.68 25.08 6.28
C PRO A 270 -3.63 25.39 7.44
N GLY A 271 -3.50 24.64 8.54
CA GLY A 271 -4.24 24.87 9.77
C GLY A 271 -3.33 25.01 11.00
N PRO A 272 -3.92 24.99 12.22
CA PRO A 272 -3.19 25.10 13.48
C PRO A 272 -2.16 23.98 13.75
N SER A 273 -2.37 22.79 13.19
CA SER A 273 -1.53 21.60 13.35
C SER A 273 -0.41 21.51 12.32
N THR A 274 -0.48 22.32 11.25
CA THR A 274 0.43 22.25 10.11
C THR A 274 1.85 22.69 10.44
N SER A 275 2.80 21.78 10.25
CA SER A 275 4.23 22.01 10.47
C SER A 275 4.79 23.09 9.54
N ASP A 276 5.69 23.92 10.06
CA ASP A 276 6.38 24.95 9.28
C ASP A 276 7.16 24.39 8.08
N ARG A 277 7.61 23.13 8.16
CA ARG A 277 8.38 22.46 7.10
C ARG A 277 7.56 22.32 5.82
N SER A 278 6.29 21.93 5.92
CA SER A 278 5.43 21.65 4.76
C SER A 278 4.37 22.73 4.50
N ARG A 279 4.25 23.72 5.39
CA ARG A 279 3.20 24.75 5.40
C ARG A 279 2.99 25.51 4.09
N GLN A 280 4.01 25.60 3.24
CA GLN A 280 3.98 26.40 2.01
C GLN A 280 3.81 25.54 0.74
N TYR A 281 3.61 24.23 0.89
CA TYR A 281 3.60 23.27 -0.20
C TYR A 281 2.25 22.56 -0.32
N ALA A 282 1.96 22.06 -1.52
CA ALA A 282 0.77 21.28 -1.82
C ALA A 282 1.03 19.77 -1.85
N PHE A 283 2.25 19.37 -2.23
CA PHE A 283 2.58 17.95 -2.42
C PHE A 283 4.09 17.71 -2.40
N GLU A 284 4.55 16.57 -1.86
CA GLU A 284 5.96 16.15 -1.86
C GLU A 284 6.19 14.96 -2.81
N PRO A 285 6.82 15.16 -3.97
CA PRO A 285 7.35 14.03 -4.74
C PRO A 285 8.62 13.54 -4.04
N GLU A 286 8.57 12.38 -3.40
CA GLU A 286 9.70 11.86 -2.59
C GLU A 286 10.97 11.66 -3.44
N ASN A 287 10.82 11.26 -4.70
CA ASN A 287 11.95 10.89 -5.56
C ASN A 287 11.60 10.99 -7.06
N HIS A 288 12.56 10.64 -7.92
CA HIS A 288 12.45 10.75 -9.37
C HIS A 288 11.59 9.65 -10.02
N TYR A 289 10.99 8.73 -9.25
CA TYR A 289 9.96 7.80 -9.74
C TYR A 289 8.58 8.46 -9.83
N THR A 290 8.42 9.70 -9.38
CA THR A 290 7.16 10.43 -9.55
C THR A 290 7.07 11.06 -10.94
N ASN A 291 5.93 10.90 -11.59
CA ASN A 291 5.54 11.64 -12.78
C ASN A 291 4.22 12.38 -12.45
N ILE A 292 4.31 13.69 -12.22
CA ILE A 292 3.18 14.50 -11.75
C ILE A 292 2.89 15.66 -12.71
N TYR A 293 1.65 15.75 -13.18
CA TYR A 293 1.12 16.98 -13.73
C TYR A 293 0.45 17.78 -12.60
N ILE A 294 0.84 19.04 -12.41
CA ILE A 294 0.31 19.90 -11.34
C ILE A 294 -0.14 21.24 -11.91
N ALA A 295 -1.42 21.58 -11.75
CA ALA A 295 -1.99 22.81 -12.31
C ALA A 295 -3.26 23.29 -11.58
N GLY A 296 -3.50 24.60 -11.54
CA GLY A 296 -4.74 25.20 -11.01
C GLY A 296 -4.97 25.07 -9.50
N ASN A 297 -4.07 24.44 -8.75
CA ASN A 297 -4.18 24.33 -7.30
C ASN A 297 -3.99 25.71 -6.65
N TYR A 298 -4.82 25.98 -5.64
CA TYR A 298 -4.81 27.21 -4.88
C TYR A 298 -4.26 26.97 -3.47
N HIS A 299 -3.23 27.70 -3.07
CA HIS A 299 -2.64 27.58 -1.75
C HIS A 299 -2.95 28.82 -0.89
N ALA A 300 -3.79 28.66 0.14
CA ALA A 300 -4.36 29.76 0.92
C ALA A 300 -3.30 30.71 1.52
N GLU A 301 -2.15 30.18 1.95
CA GLU A 301 -1.05 30.97 2.53
C GLU A 301 0.15 31.21 1.58
N ASN A 302 0.12 30.71 0.33
CA ASN A 302 1.23 30.84 -0.64
C ASN A 302 0.70 31.28 -2.02
N GLN A 303 0.20 32.51 -2.07
CA GLN A 303 -0.37 33.08 -3.28
C GLN A 303 0.68 33.32 -4.38
N GLY A 304 1.95 33.50 -4.01
CA GLY A 304 3.05 33.70 -4.96
C GLY A 304 3.27 32.47 -5.84
N ASP A 305 3.31 31.28 -5.23
CA ASP A 305 3.50 30.02 -5.95
C ASP A 305 2.18 29.41 -6.45
N THR A 306 1.03 29.93 -6.02
CA THR A 306 -0.27 29.59 -6.63
C THR A 306 -0.29 29.92 -8.14
N ALA A 307 0.43 30.96 -8.57
CA ALA A 307 0.56 31.31 -9.99
C ALA A 307 1.50 30.39 -10.79
N ASP A 308 2.40 29.67 -10.10
CA ASP A 308 3.33 28.68 -10.67
C ASP A 308 3.32 27.43 -9.79
N ASN A 309 2.32 26.60 -10.02
CA ASN A 309 2.04 25.40 -9.24
C ASN A 309 3.23 24.43 -9.12
N THR A 310 4.21 24.47 -10.03
CA THR A 310 5.41 23.63 -9.93
C THR A 310 6.24 23.94 -8.68
N ARG A 311 6.14 25.16 -8.14
CA ARG A 311 6.82 25.61 -6.92
C ARG A 311 6.11 25.17 -5.64
N LEU A 312 4.83 24.82 -5.73
CA LEU A 312 4.09 24.21 -4.62
C LEU A 312 4.53 22.76 -4.35
N LEU A 313 5.40 22.18 -5.19
CA LEU A 313 6.04 20.90 -4.89
C LEU A 313 7.18 21.09 -3.90
N MET A 314 7.16 20.32 -2.82
CA MET A 314 8.23 20.25 -1.83
C MET A 314 9.41 19.44 -2.35
N ALA A 315 10.20 20.03 -3.26
CA ALA A 315 11.28 19.35 -3.95
C ALA A 315 12.38 20.34 -4.34
N SER A 316 13.60 19.84 -4.59
CA SER A 316 14.65 20.65 -5.19
C SER A 316 14.29 21.03 -6.63
N ASP A 317 14.88 22.12 -7.14
CA ASP A 317 14.66 22.53 -8.54
C ASP A 317 15.11 21.47 -9.56
N SER A 318 16.10 20.64 -9.22
CA SER A 318 16.51 19.52 -10.07
C SER A 318 15.41 18.46 -10.11
N LEU A 319 14.88 18.06 -8.95
CA LEU A 319 13.85 17.05 -8.87
C LEU A 319 12.55 17.52 -9.54
N ARG A 320 12.14 18.79 -9.34
CA ARG A 320 10.98 19.38 -10.02
C ARG A 320 11.06 19.24 -11.54
N LYS A 321 12.24 19.48 -12.13
CA LYS A 321 12.45 19.35 -13.58
C LYS A 321 12.35 17.90 -14.08
N GLU A 322 12.60 16.94 -13.21
CA GLU A 322 12.57 15.51 -13.55
C GLU A 322 11.16 14.91 -13.41
N VAL A 323 10.40 15.35 -12.41
CA VAL A 323 9.10 14.74 -12.05
C VAL A 323 7.89 15.44 -12.66
N VAL A 324 8.00 16.73 -13.00
CA VAL A 324 6.86 17.50 -13.52
C VAL A 324 6.62 17.19 -14.99
N LEU A 325 5.37 16.84 -15.31
CA LEU A 325 4.89 16.65 -16.68
C LEU A 325 4.39 17.96 -17.28
N GLU A 326 4.66 18.17 -18.57
CA GLU A 326 4.15 19.33 -19.32
C GLU A 326 2.66 19.18 -19.70
N VAL A 327 2.21 17.94 -19.90
CA VAL A 327 0.86 17.58 -20.34
C VAL A 327 0.28 16.58 -19.34
N PRO A 328 -0.99 16.72 -18.92
CA PRO A 328 -1.62 15.75 -18.03
C PRO A 328 -1.74 14.38 -18.70
N TYR A 329 -1.82 13.33 -17.90
CA TYR A 329 -2.33 12.06 -18.40
C TYR A 329 -3.77 12.26 -18.93
N PRO A 330 -4.23 11.49 -19.94
CA PRO A 330 -5.58 11.59 -20.49
C PRO A 330 -6.65 11.46 -19.42
N THR A 331 -7.69 12.30 -19.45
CA THR A 331 -8.70 12.35 -18.39
C THR A 331 -10.12 12.36 -18.92
N LEU A 332 -11.04 11.93 -18.06
CA LEU A 332 -12.46 12.13 -18.27
C LEU A 332 -12.81 13.64 -18.20
N PRO A 333 -13.94 14.05 -18.81
CA PRO A 333 -14.50 15.38 -18.61
C PRO A 333 -14.64 15.70 -17.13
N TYR A 334 -14.40 16.95 -16.76
CA TYR A 334 -14.57 17.44 -15.39
C TYR A 334 -14.94 18.92 -15.39
N GLN A 335 -15.62 19.36 -14.34
CA GLN A 335 -15.93 20.77 -14.15
C GLN A 335 -14.75 21.50 -13.50
N GLN A 336 -14.23 22.52 -14.18
CA GLN A 336 -13.25 23.43 -13.60
C GLN A 336 -13.98 24.55 -12.84
N MET A 337 -13.60 24.74 -11.57
CA MET A 337 -14.11 25.78 -10.69
C MET A 337 -12.97 26.72 -10.30
N ASP A 338 -13.25 28.01 -10.09
CA ASP A 338 -12.31 28.89 -9.39
C ASP A 338 -12.19 28.47 -7.92
N ALA A 339 -11.12 28.92 -7.25
CA ALA A 339 -10.78 28.45 -5.91
C ALA A 339 -11.85 28.74 -4.84
N GLU A 340 -12.53 29.89 -4.92
CA GLU A 340 -13.54 30.27 -3.93
C GLU A 340 -14.82 29.44 -4.13
N THR A 341 -15.28 29.34 -5.38
CA THR A 341 -16.41 28.48 -5.75
C THR A 341 -16.14 27.02 -5.39
N LEU A 342 -14.94 26.51 -5.71
CA LEU A 342 -14.52 25.16 -5.36
C LEU A 342 -14.62 24.92 -3.86
N PHE A 343 -14.02 25.80 -3.06
CA PHE A 343 -13.98 25.67 -1.62
C PHE A 343 -15.38 25.57 -1.02
N GLU A 344 -16.27 26.52 -1.34
CA GLU A 344 -17.63 26.48 -0.78
C GLU A 344 -18.46 25.31 -1.31
N THR A 345 -18.32 24.94 -2.59
CA THR A 345 -19.02 23.77 -3.13
C THR A 345 -18.62 22.50 -2.39
N VAL A 346 -17.32 22.23 -2.25
CA VAL A 346 -16.84 21.02 -1.55
C VAL A 346 -17.28 21.02 -0.08
N LEU A 347 -17.18 22.15 0.61
CA LEU A 347 -17.59 22.27 2.01
C LEU A 347 -19.09 22.02 2.21
N ASN A 348 -19.92 22.41 1.25
CA ASN A 348 -21.37 22.25 1.37
C ASN A 348 -21.81 20.82 1.04
N HIS A 349 -21.16 20.17 0.08
CA HIS A 349 -21.61 18.90 -0.48
C HIS A 349 -20.87 17.66 0.04
N ALA A 350 -19.57 17.74 0.37
CA ALA A 350 -18.81 16.54 0.74
C ALA A 350 -19.21 15.93 2.10
N GLY A 351 -19.16 14.60 2.17
CA GLY A 351 -19.51 13.75 3.30
C GLY A 351 -20.92 13.17 3.18
N ALA A 352 -21.32 12.39 4.17
CA ALA A 352 -22.69 11.89 4.29
C ALA A 352 -23.65 13.04 4.63
N THR A 353 -24.18 13.67 3.58
CA THR A 353 -25.08 14.82 3.67
C THR A 353 -26.56 14.47 3.69
N LEU A 354 -26.94 13.26 3.28
CA LEU A 354 -28.29 12.74 3.36
C LEU A 354 -28.40 11.63 4.43
N PRO A 355 -29.52 11.53 5.15
CA PRO A 355 -30.66 12.47 5.17
C PRO A 355 -30.32 13.87 5.73
N LYS A 356 -29.24 13.97 6.51
CA LYS A 356 -28.61 15.24 6.91
C LYS A 356 -27.16 14.99 7.32
N ARG A 357 -26.33 16.03 7.35
CA ARG A 357 -24.98 16.02 7.96
C ARG A 357 -25.07 15.87 9.48
N ASP A 358 -24.21 15.04 10.08
CA ASP A 358 -24.18 14.86 11.54
C ASP A 358 -23.28 15.90 12.23
N ALA A 359 -23.26 15.88 13.57
CA ALA A 359 -22.52 16.86 14.37
C ALA A 359 -21.00 16.82 14.16
N VAL A 360 -20.43 15.66 13.81
CA VAL A 360 -18.99 15.49 13.59
C VAL A 360 -18.60 16.13 12.25
N ASP A 361 -19.29 15.76 11.17
CA ASP A 361 -19.02 16.30 9.84
C ASP A 361 -19.29 17.81 9.80
N GLN A 362 -20.32 18.28 10.51
CA GLN A 362 -20.62 19.70 10.64
C GLN A 362 -19.50 20.46 11.35
N ARG A 363 -18.90 19.87 12.41
CA ARG A 363 -17.75 20.47 13.09
C ARG A 363 -16.55 20.53 12.15
N ILE A 364 -16.20 19.44 11.49
CA ILE A 364 -15.06 19.36 10.57
C ILE A 364 -15.19 20.40 9.46
N VAL A 365 -16.34 20.47 8.78
CA VAL A 365 -16.58 21.48 7.73
C VAL A 365 -16.48 22.91 8.28
N ASN A 366 -16.98 23.15 9.49
CA ASN A 366 -16.85 24.46 10.12
C ASN A 366 -15.39 24.79 10.43
N ASP A 367 -14.61 23.84 10.97
CA ASP A 367 -13.19 24.01 11.24
C ASP A 367 -12.40 24.32 9.96
N VAL A 368 -12.67 23.59 8.87
CA VAL A 368 -12.10 23.86 7.55
C VAL A 368 -12.46 25.27 7.09
N ARG A 369 -13.73 25.69 7.24
CA ARG A 369 -14.19 27.03 6.85
C ARG A 369 -13.48 28.12 7.65
N THR A 370 -13.46 28.00 8.98
CA THR A 370 -12.94 29.05 9.88
C THR A 370 -11.44 28.99 10.12
N GLY A 371 -10.75 27.93 9.68
CA GLY A 371 -9.32 27.77 9.94
C GLY A 371 -9.01 27.42 11.40
N THR A 372 -9.89 26.63 12.03
CA THR A 372 -9.80 26.19 13.43
C THR A 372 -9.63 24.68 13.52
N GLY A 373 -9.78 24.08 14.71
CA GLY A 373 -9.57 22.65 14.93
C GLY A 373 -8.11 22.29 15.20
N LYS A 374 -7.85 20.98 15.30
CA LYS A 374 -6.52 20.40 15.51
C LYS A 374 -6.55 18.90 15.19
N ILE A 375 -5.40 18.31 14.95
CA ILE A 375 -5.23 16.85 15.00
C ILE A 375 -5.54 16.35 16.42
N ILE A 376 -6.31 15.27 16.51
CA ILE A 376 -6.82 14.70 17.76
C ILE A 376 -6.15 13.37 18.09
N ASN A 377 -6.19 12.96 19.36
CA ASN A 377 -5.62 11.70 19.82
C ASN A 377 -6.68 10.63 20.06
N SER A 378 -7.91 11.05 20.33
CA SER A 378 -9.07 10.21 20.62
C SER A 378 -10.33 10.86 20.08
N GLN A 379 -11.31 10.07 19.66
CA GLN A 379 -12.66 10.56 19.36
C GLN A 379 -13.27 11.33 20.55
N ASN A 380 -12.85 11.02 21.78
CA ASN A 380 -13.32 11.70 23.00
C ASN A 380 -12.83 13.14 23.12
N ASP A 381 -11.73 13.53 22.46
CA ASP A 381 -11.22 14.91 22.45
C ASP A 381 -12.23 15.89 21.85
N VAL A 382 -13.19 15.36 21.10
CA VAL A 382 -14.17 16.12 20.33
C VAL A 382 -15.61 15.64 20.56
N GLY A 383 -15.83 14.88 21.64
CA GLY A 383 -17.16 14.49 22.14
C GLY A 383 -17.60 13.05 21.87
N GLY A 384 -16.83 12.26 21.11
CA GLY A 384 -17.18 10.87 20.76
C GLY A 384 -18.33 10.77 19.77
N TRP A 385 -18.88 9.56 19.59
CA TRP A 385 -20.01 9.34 18.68
C TRP A 385 -21.25 10.14 19.11
N PRO A 386 -21.88 10.89 18.19
CA PRO A 386 -23.16 11.53 18.46
C PRO A 386 -24.24 10.52 18.86
N THR A 387 -25.27 10.99 19.55
CA THR A 387 -26.52 10.23 19.63
C THR A 387 -27.30 10.42 18.33
N TYR A 388 -27.66 9.33 17.66
CA TYR A 388 -28.40 9.36 16.41
C TYR A 388 -29.90 9.23 16.67
N ALA A 389 -30.68 10.18 16.18
CA ALA A 389 -32.13 10.00 16.11
C ALA A 389 -32.48 9.02 14.99
N ALA A 390 -33.24 7.97 15.34
CA ALA A 390 -33.59 6.92 14.38
C ALA A 390 -34.57 7.37 13.28
N GLY A 391 -35.34 8.43 13.52
CA GLY A 391 -36.36 8.92 12.60
C GLY A 391 -37.52 7.95 12.39
N ILE A 392 -38.32 8.23 11.37
CA ILE A 392 -39.43 7.39 10.89
C ILE A 392 -39.17 7.18 9.41
N SER A 393 -39.07 5.92 8.98
CA SER A 393 -39.00 5.58 7.56
C SER A 393 -40.37 5.78 6.91
N PRO A 394 -40.44 6.26 5.66
CA PRO A 394 -41.68 6.24 4.88
C PRO A 394 -42.30 4.84 4.83
N LEU A 395 -43.61 4.77 4.58
CA LEU A 395 -44.28 3.49 4.36
C LEU A 395 -43.86 2.94 2.99
N ASP A 396 -43.55 1.64 2.96
CA ASP A 396 -43.27 0.82 1.79
C ASP A 396 -44.08 -0.47 1.99
N THR A 397 -45.20 -0.58 1.28
CA THR A 397 -46.24 -1.58 1.50
C THR A 397 -45.84 -2.96 0.94
N ASP A 398 -45.18 -3.01 -0.20
CA ASP A 398 -44.80 -4.25 -0.88
C ASP A 398 -43.35 -4.68 -0.68
N ARG A 399 -42.56 -3.84 0.01
CA ARG A 399 -41.19 -4.07 0.47
C ARG A 399 -40.18 -4.18 -0.64
N ASP A 400 -40.35 -3.34 -1.66
CA ASP A 400 -39.46 -3.28 -2.81
C ASP A 400 -38.38 -2.19 -2.69
N GLY A 401 -38.41 -1.44 -1.58
CA GLY A 401 -37.44 -0.41 -1.25
C GLY A 401 -37.84 0.99 -1.69
N MET A 402 -38.96 1.17 -2.40
CA MET A 402 -39.50 2.47 -2.77
C MET A 402 -40.65 2.86 -1.82
N PRO A 403 -40.79 4.13 -1.43
CA PRO A 403 -41.92 4.59 -0.62
C PRO A 403 -43.23 4.68 -1.40
N ASP A 404 -44.34 4.26 -0.79
CA ASP A 404 -45.70 4.31 -1.37
C ASP A 404 -46.04 5.71 -1.93
N GLU A 405 -45.64 6.78 -1.22
CA GLU A 405 -45.91 8.17 -1.62
C GLU A 405 -45.18 8.52 -2.92
N TRP A 406 -43.93 8.07 -3.07
CA TRP A 406 -43.16 8.32 -4.29
C TRP A 406 -43.69 7.50 -5.47
N GLU A 407 -44.06 6.24 -5.22
CA GLU A 407 -44.64 5.35 -6.23
C GLU A 407 -45.97 5.89 -6.78
N ASP A 408 -46.91 6.28 -5.91
CA ASP A 408 -48.21 6.86 -6.32
C ASP A 408 -48.01 8.16 -7.11
N GLU A 409 -47.06 9.01 -6.71
CA GLU A 409 -46.71 10.25 -7.43
C GLU A 409 -46.18 9.99 -8.85
N HIS A 410 -45.51 8.85 -9.07
CA HIS A 410 -44.92 8.48 -10.37
C HIS A 410 -45.75 7.42 -11.12
N GLY A 411 -46.93 7.05 -10.60
CA GLY A 411 -47.86 6.13 -11.26
C GLY A 411 -47.44 4.66 -11.24
N LEU A 412 -46.62 4.26 -10.27
CA LEU A 412 -46.26 2.86 -9.99
C LEU A 412 -47.32 2.20 -9.09
N ASP A 413 -47.28 0.88 -8.97
CA ASP A 413 -48.27 0.10 -8.21
C ASP A 413 -47.71 -0.24 -6.82
N ILE A 414 -48.13 0.49 -5.79
CA ILE A 414 -47.72 0.35 -4.37
C ILE A 414 -47.93 -1.05 -3.73
N ALA A 415 -48.42 -2.02 -4.50
CA ALA A 415 -48.64 -3.40 -4.09
C ALA A 415 -47.84 -4.41 -4.95
N ASN A 416 -47.01 -3.93 -5.87
CA ASN A 416 -46.26 -4.72 -6.84
C ASN A 416 -44.76 -4.70 -6.53
N GLY A 417 -44.31 -5.52 -5.58
CA GLY A 417 -42.91 -5.48 -5.13
C GLY A 417 -41.87 -6.08 -6.07
N SER A 418 -41.98 -5.84 -7.38
CA SER A 418 -41.06 -6.25 -8.43
C SER A 418 -40.89 -5.18 -9.51
N ASP A 419 -41.68 -4.09 -9.51
CA ASP A 419 -41.46 -2.99 -10.45
C ASP A 419 -40.31 -2.06 -10.02
N HIS A 420 -39.77 -2.18 -8.81
CA HIS A 420 -38.45 -1.63 -8.45
C HIS A 420 -37.36 -1.94 -9.49
N ALA A 421 -37.45 -3.08 -10.19
CA ALA A 421 -36.47 -3.55 -11.17
C ALA A 421 -36.80 -3.16 -12.62
N ALA A 422 -37.96 -2.56 -12.86
CA ALA A 422 -38.34 -2.10 -14.19
C ALA A 422 -37.59 -0.80 -14.53
N ASP A 423 -37.43 -0.57 -15.84
CA ASP A 423 -36.88 0.64 -16.43
C ASP A 423 -37.98 1.19 -17.35
N ASN A 424 -38.78 2.11 -16.82
CA ASN A 424 -40.05 2.52 -17.41
C ASN A 424 -39.86 3.44 -18.64
N ASP A 425 -38.76 4.20 -18.70
CA ASP A 425 -38.47 5.12 -19.80
C ASP A 425 -37.35 4.64 -20.74
N GLY A 426 -36.65 3.57 -20.39
CA GLY A 426 -35.68 2.87 -21.23
C GLY A 426 -34.30 3.52 -21.25
N ASP A 427 -33.94 4.30 -20.23
CA ASP A 427 -32.64 4.97 -20.15
C ASP A 427 -31.53 4.13 -19.49
N GLY A 428 -31.92 3.00 -18.90
CA GLY A 428 -31.08 1.99 -18.26
C GLY A 428 -31.06 2.02 -16.74
N TYR A 429 -31.63 3.03 -16.08
CA TYR A 429 -31.83 3.05 -14.63
C TYR A 429 -33.14 2.34 -14.25
N THR A 430 -33.10 1.64 -13.13
CA THR A 430 -34.31 1.00 -12.59
C THR A 430 -35.15 2.01 -11.80
N ASN A 431 -36.46 1.78 -11.65
CA ASN A 431 -37.35 2.63 -10.84
C ASN A 431 -36.79 2.85 -9.42
N LEU A 432 -36.15 1.83 -8.83
CA LEU A 432 -35.46 1.98 -7.55
C LEU A 432 -34.30 2.98 -7.62
N GLU A 433 -33.47 2.91 -8.66
CA GLU A 433 -32.36 3.85 -8.85
C GLU A 433 -32.86 5.28 -9.11
N GLU A 434 -33.97 5.42 -9.84
CA GLU A 434 -34.64 6.71 -10.07
C GLU A 434 -35.04 7.35 -8.74
N TRP A 435 -35.70 6.57 -7.87
CA TRP A 435 -36.02 7.03 -6.52
C TRP A 435 -34.76 7.39 -5.71
N LEU A 436 -33.75 6.53 -5.72
CA LEU A 436 -32.49 6.74 -4.98
C LEU A 436 -31.73 8.01 -5.41
N ASN A 437 -31.94 8.44 -6.66
CA ASN A 437 -31.28 9.60 -7.26
C ASN A 437 -32.19 10.84 -7.32
N GLY A 438 -33.48 10.70 -6.99
CA GLY A 438 -34.45 11.78 -7.08
C GLY A 438 -34.80 12.18 -8.52
N THR A 439 -34.67 11.24 -9.46
CA THR A 439 -35.03 11.39 -10.87
C THR A 439 -36.42 10.79 -11.14
N ASN A 440 -36.88 10.82 -12.40
CA ASN A 440 -38.26 10.48 -12.73
C ASN A 440 -38.31 9.22 -13.60
N PRO A 441 -38.90 8.10 -13.12
CA PRO A 441 -38.91 6.83 -13.85
C PRO A 441 -39.67 6.85 -15.17
N ASN A 442 -40.40 7.92 -15.49
CA ASN A 442 -41.13 8.07 -16.74
C ASN A 442 -40.50 9.10 -17.68
N ASN A 443 -39.28 9.57 -17.40
CA ASN A 443 -38.59 10.57 -18.20
C ASN A 443 -37.07 10.37 -18.22
N ALA A 444 -36.60 9.78 -19.32
CA ALA A 444 -35.21 9.40 -19.54
C ALA A 444 -34.20 10.49 -19.16
N ASP A 445 -33.24 10.11 -18.34
CA ASP A 445 -32.13 10.93 -17.90
C ASP A 445 -31.04 11.09 -18.96
N ALA A 446 -30.32 12.21 -18.86
CA ALA A 446 -29.16 12.45 -19.69
C ALA A 446 -27.90 11.88 -19.04
N HIS A 447 -27.21 10.99 -19.75
CA HIS A 447 -25.89 10.50 -19.36
C HIS A 447 -24.80 11.51 -19.76
N GLU A 448 -24.38 12.37 -18.83
CA GLU A 448 -23.32 13.38 -19.08
C GLU A 448 -21.97 12.75 -19.44
N LEU A 449 -21.67 11.58 -18.86
CA LEU A 449 -20.48 10.79 -19.12
C LEU A 449 -20.86 9.49 -19.82
N THR A 450 -20.18 9.16 -20.92
CA THR A 450 -20.44 7.92 -21.68
C THR A 450 -19.35 6.88 -21.50
N TYR A 451 -19.70 5.59 -21.56
CA TYR A 451 -18.72 4.51 -21.46
C TYR A 451 -17.70 4.53 -22.62
N GLY A 452 -18.12 5.05 -23.79
CA GLY A 452 -17.24 5.32 -24.93
C GLY A 452 -16.13 6.33 -24.62
N GLU A 453 -16.40 7.34 -23.80
CA GLU A 453 -15.38 8.30 -23.36
C GLU A 453 -14.40 7.66 -22.37
N LEU A 454 -14.91 6.89 -21.41
CA LEU A 454 -14.06 6.14 -20.47
C LEU A 454 -13.10 5.22 -21.21
N THR A 455 -13.62 4.35 -22.08
CA THR A 455 -12.80 3.38 -22.84
C THR A 455 -11.78 4.08 -23.73
N LYS A 456 -12.13 5.21 -24.34
CA LYS A 456 -11.19 6.04 -25.10
C LYS A 456 -10.07 6.59 -24.22
N VAL A 457 -10.38 7.10 -23.03
CA VAL A 457 -9.37 7.64 -22.09
C VAL A 457 -8.45 6.54 -21.58
N LEU A 458 -8.99 5.36 -21.23
CA LEU A 458 -8.20 4.21 -20.81
C LEU A 458 -7.25 3.76 -21.93
N ALA A 459 -7.72 3.64 -23.17
CA ALA A 459 -6.87 3.29 -24.31
C ALA A 459 -5.73 4.31 -24.56
N GLN A 460 -5.98 5.60 -24.29
CA GLN A 460 -4.94 6.62 -24.37
C GLN A 460 -3.90 6.47 -23.24
N LYS A 461 -4.33 6.12 -22.02
CA LYS A 461 -3.41 5.82 -20.90
C LYS A 461 -2.59 4.56 -21.17
N ASP A 462 -3.20 3.51 -21.71
CA ASP A 462 -2.51 2.28 -22.11
C ASP A 462 -1.45 2.56 -23.19
N ALA A 463 -1.73 3.46 -24.13
CA ALA A 463 -0.75 3.87 -25.13
C ALA A 463 0.47 4.58 -24.50
N MET A 464 0.29 5.27 -23.38
CA MET A 464 1.38 5.91 -22.62
C MET A 464 2.17 4.93 -21.75
N TYR A 465 1.53 3.84 -21.30
CA TYR A 465 2.15 2.81 -20.44
C TYR A 465 3.49 2.32 -20.99
N GLU A 466 3.57 1.98 -22.28
CA GLU A 466 4.80 1.52 -22.93
C GLU A 466 5.93 2.55 -22.92
N GLN A 467 5.60 3.84 -22.97
CA GLN A 467 6.57 4.92 -22.86
C GLN A 467 7.06 5.05 -21.41
N ASP A 468 6.14 5.00 -20.45
CA ASP A 468 6.44 5.07 -19.02
C ASP A 468 7.36 3.91 -18.58
N VAL A 469 7.07 2.67 -19.00
CA VAL A 469 7.93 1.50 -18.76
C VAL A 469 9.35 1.75 -19.27
N LYS A 470 9.50 2.31 -20.48
CA LYS A 470 10.81 2.59 -21.06
C LYS A 470 11.57 3.63 -20.25
N ILE A 471 10.88 4.68 -19.78
CA ILE A 471 11.46 5.72 -18.92
C ILE A 471 11.95 5.13 -17.60
N VAL A 472 11.14 4.30 -16.93
CA VAL A 472 11.54 3.63 -15.67
C VAL A 472 12.77 2.75 -15.90
N LYS A 473 12.79 1.93 -16.96
CA LYS A 473 13.95 1.09 -17.28
C LYS A 473 15.20 1.90 -17.59
N GLN A 474 15.07 3.03 -18.30
CA GLN A 474 16.19 3.93 -18.57
C GLN A 474 16.72 4.59 -17.29
N ARG A 475 15.84 5.04 -16.39
CA ARG A 475 16.22 5.62 -15.09
C ARG A 475 16.98 4.60 -14.23
N LEU A 476 16.45 3.38 -14.10
CA LEU A 476 17.13 2.29 -13.38
C LEU A 476 18.51 1.96 -13.95
N GLN A 477 18.64 1.99 -15.28
CA GLN A 477 19.92 1.78 -15.96
C GLN A 477 20.89 2.96 -15.71
N GLN A 478 20.40 4.20 -15.80
CA GLN A 478 21.21 5.38 -15.50
C GLN A 478 21.68 5.38 -14.06
N GLU A 479 20.83 5.10 -13.08
CA GLU A 479 21.24 4.99 -11.69
C GLU A 479 22.33 3.93 -11.49
N ARG A 480 22.22 2.80 -12.20
CA ARG A 480 23.25 1.76 -12.18
C ARG A 480 24.57 2.32 -12.72
N GLU A 481 24.55 3.01 -13.85
CA GLU A 481 25.74 3.63 -14.44
C GLU A 481 26.34 4.72 -13.54
N GLU A 482 25.51 5.54 -12.90
CA GLU A 482 25.94 6.55 -11.94
C GLU A 482 26.58 5.91 -10.69
N ARG A 483 25.98 4.82 -10.17
CA ARG A 483 26.58 4.02 -9.10
C ARG A 483 27.95 3.48 -9.52
N MET A 484 28.07 2.92 -10.72
CA MET A 484 29.35 2.43 -11.26
C MET A 484 30.40 3.53 -11.44
N ASN A 485 29.97 4.75 -11.76
CA ASN A 485 30.84 5.90 -11.96
C ASN A 485 31.17 6.66 -10.66
N ARG A 486 30.68 6.21 -9.50
CA ARG A 486 31.03 6.82 -8.21
C ARG A 486 32.53 6.79 -8.00
N LYS A 487 33.11 7.95 -7.69
CA LYS A 487 34.53 8.07 -7.36
C LYS A 487 34.82 7.32 -6.07
N VAL A 488 35.64 6.29 -6.17
CA VAL A 488 36.22 5.60 -5.01
C VAL A 488 37.54 6.27 -4.60
N PRO A 489 37.93 6.22 -3.31
CA PRO A 489 39.23 6.69 -2.86
C PRO A 489 40.38 6.02 -3.63
N ASP A 490 41.49 6.75 -3.77
CA ASP A 490 42.71 6.21 -4.32
C ASP A 490 43.47 5.45 -3.23
N TYR A 491 43.63 4.14 -3.43
CA TYR A 491 44.33 3.20 -2.55
C TYR A 491 44.72 1.97 -3.35
N LYS A 492 45.77 1.28 -2.88
CA LYS A 492 46.16 -0.04 -3.40
C LYS A 492 45.50 -1.11 -2.55
N ALA A 493 44.80 -2.06 -3.17
CA ALA A 493 44.31 -3.26 -2.50
C ALA A 493 44.90 -4.53 -3.11
N GLU A 494 45.14 -5.52 -2.28
CA GLU A 494 45.58 -6.86 -2.68
C GLU A 494 45.09 -7.89 -1.67
N VAL A 495 45.04 -9.15 -2.08
CA VAL A 495 44.71 -10.27 -1.20
C VAL A 495 45.99 -11.04 -0.92
N ALA A 496 46.27 -11.29 0.36
CA ALA A 496 47.47 -12.00 0.81
C ALA A 496 47.11 -13.24 1.62
N GLY A 497 47.77 -14.37 1.35
CA GLY A 497 47.61 -15.60 2.10
C GLY A 497 48.14 -15.50 3.53
N ILE A 498 47.46 -16.17 4.46
CA ILE A 498 47.85 -16.34 5.86
C ILE A 498 47.81 -17.84 6.23
N PRO A 499 48.25 -18.25 7.44
CA PRO A 499 48.19 -19.65 7.86
C PRO A 499 46.78 -20.27 7.72
N ASP A 500 46.76 -21.59 7.59
CA ASP A 500 45.54 -22.41 7.47
C ASP A 500 44.72 -22.17 6.19
N GLY A 501 45.36 -21.69 5.12
CA GLY A 501 44.72 -21.48 3.82
C GLY A 501 43.89 -20.21 3.72
N ASN A 502 43.67 -19.50 4.83
CA ASN A 502 42.90 -18.25 4.88
C ASN A 502 43.60 -17.09 4.16
N MET A 503 42.84 -16.02 3.90
CA MET A 503 43.31 -14.82 3.19
C MET A 503 43.09 -13.56 4.02
N LYS A 504 43.82 -12.48 3.69
CA LYS A 504 43.57 -11.13 4.19
C LYS A 504 43.46 -10.14 3.04
N LEU A 505 42.43 -9.31 3.09
CA LEU A 505 42.35 -8.09 2.30
C LEU A 505 43.32 -7.07 2.91
N MET A 506 44.25 -6.61 2.09
CA MET A 506 45.25 -5.60 2.43
C MET A 506 44.87 -4.30 1.72
N VAL A 507 44.86 -3.18 2.44
CA VAL A 507 44.71 -1.82 1.88
C VAL A 507 45.92 -1.01 2.29
N ASP A 508 46.65 -0.47 1.31
CA ASP A 508 47.90 0.27 1.50
C ASP A 508 48.90 -0.46 2.42
N GLY A 509 48.99 -1.79 2.24
CA GLY A 509 49.90 -2.66 2.99
C GLY A 509 49.43 -3.02 4.40
N LYS A 510 48.23 -2.61 4.83
CA LYS A 510 47.66 -2.96 6.14
C LYS A 510 46.53 -3.99 6.00
N PRO A 511 46.49 -5.03 6.85
CA PRO A 511 45.36 -5.96 6.85
C PRO A 511 44.11 -5.25 7.38
N VAL A 512 43.02 -5.31 6.62
CA VAL A 512 41.75 -4.64 6.98
C VAL A 512 40.56 -5.59 7.11
N LEU A 513 40.63 -6.79 6.50
CA LEU A 513 39.61 -7.82 6.62
C LEU A 513 40.25 -9.19 6.44
N GLN A 514 39.87 -10.16 7.27
CA GLN A 514 40.24 -11.55 7.08
C GLN A 514 39.12 -12.28 6.32
N LEU A 515 39.51 -13.21 5.45
CA LEU A 515 38.61 -14.07 4.70
C LEU A 515 38.97 -15.52 5.04
N ASN A 516 38.01 -16.26 5.59
CA ASN A 516 38.18 -17.65 5.97
C ASN A 516 37.91 -18.55 4.77
N HIS A 517 38.78 -19.55 4.55
CA HIS A 517 38.59 -20.57 3.53
C HIS A 517 37.47 -21.52 3.95
N ILE A 518 36.48 -21.70 3.07
CA ILE A 518 35.35 -22.58 3.25
C ILE A 518 35.45 -23.66 2.17
N GLU A 519 35.65 -24.90 2.62
CA GLU A 519 35.79 -26.06 1.74
C GLU A 519 34.50 -26.36 0.98
N ALA A 520 34.62 -26.92 -0.23
CA ALA A 520 33.46 -27.45 -0.95
C ALA A 520 32.84 -28.62 -0.19
N GLY A 521 31.51 -28.78 -0.31
CA GLY A 521 30.84 -29.87 0.38
C GLY A 521 29.34 -29.93 0.12
N THR A 522 28.71 -30.92 0.74
CA THR A 522 27.26 -31.13 0.65
C THR A 522 26.66 -31.07 2.05
N PHE A 523 25.52 -30.41 2.19
CA PHE A 523 24.81 -30.25 3.45
C PHE A 523 23.29 -30.26 3.25
N LEU A 524 22.56 -30.40 4.36
CA LEU A 524 21.12 -30.21 4.38
C LEU A 524 20.79 -28.75 4.65
N MET A 525 20.25 -28.07 3.64
CA MET A 525 19.73 -26.71 3.73
C MET A 525 18.27 -26.74 4.18
N GLY A 526 17.84 -25.76 4.97
CA GLY A 526 16.50 -25.73 5.56
C GLY A 526 16.39 -26.54 6.87
N SER A 527 15.20 -26.58 7.45
CA SER A 527 14.96 -27.17 8.78
C SER A 527 14.04 -28.39 8.72
N PRO A 528 14.26 -29.40 9.58
CA PRO A 528 13.37 -30.56 9.66
C PRO A 528 12.00 -30.14 10.18
N VAL A 529 10.95 -30.89 9.83
CA VAL A 529 9.54 -30.53 10.08
C VAL A 529 9.19 -30.33 11.56
N ASP A 530 9.98 -30.87 12.47
CA ASP A 530 9.81 -30.81 13.93
C ASP A 530 10.73 -29.81 14.62
N GLU A 531 11.52 -29.01 13.87
CA GLU A 531 12.36 -27.96 14.44
C GLU A 531 11.52 -26.80 15.03
N PRO A 532 11.68 -26.47 16.32
CA PRO A 532 10.97 -25.36 16.93
C PRO A 532 11.26 -24.02 16.25
N GLY A 533 10.21 -23.26 15.94
CA GLY A 533 10.31 -21.95 15.28
C GLY A 533 10.53 -22.03 13.76
N ARG A 534 10.42 -23.22 13.15
CA ARG A 534 10.41 -23.44 11.71
C ARG A 534 9.23 -22.74 11.04
N GLU A 535 9.50 -22.17 9.87
CA GLU A 535 8.48 -21.72 8.93
C GLU A 535 8.24 -22.72 7.79
N GLU A 536 7.07 -22.65 7.14
CA GLU A 536 6.67 -23.59 6.07
C GLU A 536 7.65 -23.59 4.88
N TRP A 537 8.21 -22.42 4.58
CA TRP A 537 9.14 -22.19 3.47
C TRP A 537 10.59 -22.67 3.71
N GLU A 538 10.89 -23.30 4.85
CA GLU A 538 12.22 -23.82 5.18
C GLU A 538 12.42 -25.28 4.75
N LEU A 539 11.90 -25.67 3.58
CA LEU A 539 11.95 -27.05 3.08
C LEU A 539 13.35 -27.65 3.17
N GLN A 540 13.51 -28.74 3.92
CA GLN A 540 14.82 -29.36 4.05
C GLN A 540 15.17 -30.14 2.77
N HIS A 541 16.34 -29.86 2.20
CA HIS A 541 16.83 -30.49 0.98
C HIS A 541 18.36 -30.51 0.92
N GLU A 542 18.92 -31.36 0.05
CA GLU A 542 20.37 -31.49 -0.10
C GLU A 542 20.92 -30.41 -1.04
N VAL A 543 21.98 -29.72 -0.61
CA VAL A 543 22.67 -28.72 -1.42
C VAL A 543 24.15 -29.03 -1.45
N THR A 544 24.71 -29.08 -2.66
CA THR A 544 26.16 -29.19 -2.90
C THR A 544 26.72 -27.82 -3.27
N ILE A 545 27.67 -27.33 -2.47
CA ILE A 545 28.59 -26.27 -2.85
C ILE A 545 29.78 -26.92 -3.56
N SER A 546 29.89 -26.72 -4.88
CA SER A 546 30.81 -27.48 -5.72
C SER A 546 32.25 -26.96 -5.70
N LYS A 547 32.45 -25.71 -5.27
CA LYS A 547 33.75 -25.05 -5.22
C LYS A 547 33.99 -24.41 -3.85
N PRO A 548 35.22 -24.51 -3.33
CA PRO A 548 35.59 -23.73 -2.16
C PRO A 548 35.55 -22.23 -2.45
N TYR A 549 35.44 -21.43 -1.39
CA TYR A 549 35.40 -19.98 -1.46
C TYR A 549 35.98 -19.37 -0.18
N TYR A 550 36.22 -18.06 -0.21
CA TYR A 550 36.64 -17.31 0.97
C TYR A 550 35.52 -16.41 1.45
N LEU A 551 35.11 -16.54 2.72
CA LEU A 551 34.07 -15.70 3.32
C LEU A 551 34.67 -14.77 4.37
N ALA A 552 34.26 -13.50 4.36
CA ALA A 552 34.69 -12.56 5.38
C ALA A 552 34.38 -13.07 6.80
N THR A 553 35.40 -13.02 7.66
CA THR A 553 35.33 -13.50 9.06
C THR A 553 34.20 -12.81 9.84
N VAL A 554 33.99 -11.52 9.56
CA VAL A 554 33.03 -10.63 10.22
C VAL A 554 32.19 -9.92 9.17
N GLU A 555 31.08 -9.31 9.60
CA GLU A 555 30.30 -8.36 8.79
C GLU A 555 31.18 -7.19 8.31
N MET A 556 30.81 -6.59 7.19
CA MET A 556 31.45 -5.35 6.74
C MET A 556 31.21 -4.26 7.78
N SER A 557 32.28 -3.62 8.28
CA SER A 557 32.18 -2.55 9.28
C SER A 557 32.02 -1.17 8.66
N ASN A 558 31.50 -0.21 9.44
CA ASN A 558 31.40 1.19 9.01
C ASN A 558 32.77 1.77 8.63
N SER A 559 33.85 1.41 9.35
CA SER A 559 35.21 1.87 9.02
C SER A 559 35.71 1.31 7.68
N LEU A 560 35.47 0.03 7.41
CA LEU A 560 35.87 -0.58 6.15
C LEU A 560 35.06 -0.01 4.97
N LEU A 561 33.76 0.22 5.16
CA LEU A 561 32.93 0.89 4.15
C LEU A 561 33.51 2.25 3.77
N ARG A 562 33.79 3.11 4.76
CA ARG A 562 34.38 4.44 4.54
C ARG A 562 35.71 4.35 3.80
N LEU A 563 36.57 3.40 4.21
CA LEU A 563 37.90 3.20 3.61
C LEU A 563 37.79 2.81 2.14
N LEU A 564 36.94 1.83 1.80
CA LEU A 564 36.85 1.27 0.46
C LEU A 564 36.12 2.17 -0.53
N THR A 565 35.14 2.94 -0.05
CA THR A 565 34.18 3.64 -0.92
C THR A 565 34.16 5.15 -0.75
N GLY A 566 34.68 5.69 0.35
CA GLY A 566 34.53 7.10 0.71
C GLY A 566 33.11 7.50 1.14
N MET A 567 32.17 6.56 1.23
CA MET A 567 30.80 6.83 1.68
C MET A 567 30.80 7.39 3.11
N LYS A 568 30.02 8.45 3.31
CA LYS A 568 29.75 9.00 4.64
C LYS A 568 28.51 8.31 5.22
N ASN A 569 28.73 7.39 6.15
CA ASN A 569 27.72 6.87 7.08
C ASN A 569 27.86 7.53 8.45
N TYR A 570 26.82 7.55 9.27
CA TYR A 570 26.83 8.21 10.59
C TYR A 570 27.11 7.25 11.77
N GLY A 571 27.35 5.96 11.49
CA GLY A 571 27.58 4.94 12.52
C GLY A 571 29.02 4.86 13.05
N ASP A 572 29.15 4.34 14.28
CA ASP A 572 30.45 4.02 14.90
C ASP A 572 31.25 3.07 14.00
N ASN A 573 32.55 3.33 13.88
CA ASN A 573 33.50 2.63 13.01
C ASN A 573 33.57 1.11 13.21
N SER A 574 33.31 0.65 14.43
CA SER A 574 33.39 -0.75 14.83
C SER A 574 32.11 -1.54 14.54
N LEU A 575 30.98 -0.86 14.38
CA LEU A 575 29.68 -1.49 14.13
C LEU A 575 29.52 -1.94 12.67
N PRO A 576 28.62 -2.92 12.41
CA PRO A 576 28.23 -3.30 11.06
C PRO A 576 27.80 -2.10 10.21
N ALA A 577 28.20 -2.12 8.94
CA ALA A 577 27.75 -1.19 7.93
C ALA A 577 26.38 -1.58 7.42
N THR A 578 25.46 -0.62 7.37
CA THR A 578 24.12 -0.81 6.79
C THR A 578 24.01 -0.10 5.45
N VAL A 579 23.73 -0.87 4.41
CA VAL A 579 23.62 -0.38 3.03
C VAL A 579 22.49 -1.08 2.29
N SER A 580 22.04 -0.48 1.18
CA SER A 580 21.10 -1.14 0.26
C SER A 580 21.75 -2.38 -0.36
N TRP A 581 20.94 -3.31 -0.86
CA TRP A 581 21.46 -4.48 -1.58
C TRP A 581 22.33 -4.06 -2.78
N PHE A 582 21.92 -3.00 -3.49
CA PHE A 582 22.66 -2.45 -4.62
C PHE A 582 24.02 -1.87 -4.22
N ASP A 583 24.09 -1.15 -3.10
CA ASP A 583 25.36 -0.62 -2.61
C ASP A 583 26.28 -1.76 -2.14
N ALA A 584 25.74 -2.84 -1.56
CA ALA A 584 26.52 -4.02 -1.17
C ALA A 584 27.16 -4.73 -2.38
N GLU A 585 26.40 -4.94 -3.48
CA GLU A 585 26.93 -5.44 -4.75
C GLU A 585 27.99 -4.51 -5.33
N TRP A 586 27.73 -3.20 -5.38
CA TRP A 586 28.70 -2.22 -5.87
C TRP A 586 30.01 -2.26 -5.06
N ILE A 587 29.95 -2.43 -3.74
CA ILE A 587 31.15 -2.58 -2.90
C ILE A 587 31.94 -3.83 -3.28
N CYS A 588 31.25 -4.94 -3.59
CA CYS A 588 31.89 -6.15 -4.08
C CYS A 588 32.56 -5.92 -5.45
N GLU A 589 31.94 -5.17 -6.35
CA GLU A 589 32.53 -4.79 -7.64
C GLU A 589 33.76 -3.89 -7.46
N VAL A 590 33.73 -2.94 -6.52
CA VAL A 590 34.89 -2.09 -6.17
C VAL A 590 36.04 -2.96 -5.68
N LEU A 591 35.79 -3.88 -4.75
CA LEU A 591 36.81 -4.83 -4.28
C LEU A 591 37.35 -5.68 -5.42
N SER A 592 36.48 -6.15 -6.31
CA SER A 592 36.88 -6.96 -7.45
C SER A 592 37.82 -6.20 -8.39
N SER A 593 37.44 -4.98 -8.74
CA SER A 593 38.25 -4.11 -9.60
C SER A 593 39.59 -3.73 -8.97
N LYS A 594 39.64 -3.54 -7.65
CA LYS A 594 40.85 -3.09 -6.95
C LYS A 594 41.84 -4.23 -6.69
N THR A 595 41.35 -5.45 -6.48
CA THR A 595 42.18 -6.60 -6.10
C THR A 595 42.49 -7.55 -7.26
N GLY A 596 41.67 -7.55 -8.33
CA GLY A 596 41.75 -8.52 -9.42
C GLY A 596 41.13 -9.88 -9.10
N HIS A 597 40.55 -10.06 -7.90
CA HIS A 597 39.79 -11.25 -7.53
C HIS A 597 38.29 -11.00 -7.66
N ARG A 598 37.47 -12.04 -7.82
CA ARG A 598 36.01 -11.87 -7.89
C ARG A 598 35.39 -11.87 -6.50
N PHE A 599 34.94 -10.70 -6.06
CA PHE A 599 34.13 -10.51 -4.85
C PHE A 599 32.65 -10.38 -5.21
N ARG A 600 31.77 -10.91 -4.36
CA ARG A 600 30.31 -10.81 -4.43
C ARG A 600 29.68 -11.03 -3.06
N LEU A 601 28.37 -10.83 -2.98
CA LEU A 601 27.59 -11.35 -1.85
C LEU A 601 27.57 -12.89 -1.88
N PRO A 602 27.53 -13.57 -0.72
CA PRO A 602 27.26 -15.00 -0.68
C PRO A 602 25.86 -15.28 -1.21
N THR A 603 25.69 -16.44 -1.84
CA THR A 603 24.35 -16.97 -2.07
C THR A 603 23.72 -17.36 -0.73
N GLU A 604 22.39 -17.47 -0.71
CA GLU A 604 21.62 -17.95 0.43
C GLU A 604 22.16 -19.31 0.94
N ALA A 605 22.49 -20.20 0.00
CA ALA A 605 23.04 -21.52 0.30
C ALA A 605 24.47 -21.48 0.86
N GLU A 606 25.37 -20.70 0.27
CA GLU A 606 26.74 -20.53 0.80
C GLU A 606 26.73 -19.90 2.19
N TRP A 607 25.81 -18.96 2.43
CA TRP A 607 25.66 -18.37 3.75
C TRP A 607 25.21 -19.40 4.78
N GLU A 608 24.16 -20.18 4.49
CA GLU A 608 23.65 -21.19 5.43
C GLU A 608 24.68 -22.29 5.68
N TYR A 609 25.36 -22.74 4.62
CA TYR A 609 26.45 -23.71 4.71
C TYR A 609 27.55 -23.25 5.67
N ALA A 610 28.00 -22.01 5.49
CA ALA A 610 29.00 -21.37 6.34
C ALA A 610 28.50 -21.18 7.78
N CYS A 611 27.23 -20.82 7.98
CA CYS A 611 26.65 -20.64 9.30
C CYS A 611 26.59 -21.96 10.09
N ARG A 612 26.17 -23.05 9.43
CA ARG A 612 26.04 -24.38 10.03
C ARG A 612 27.38 -24.98 10.43
N ALA A 613 28.43 -24.69 9.67
CA ALA A 613 29.78 -25.18 9.92
C ALA A 613 29.85 -26.69 10.19
N GLY A 614 29.14 -27.47 9.37
CA GLY A 614 29.08 -28.94 9.45
C GLY A 614 28.01 -29.51 10.38
N THR A 615 27.21 -28.69 11.06
CA THR A 615 26.09 -29.16 11.90
C THR A 615 24.78 -29.27 11.12
N THR A 616 23.88 -30.12 11.61
CA THR A 616 22.50 -30.27 11.10
C THR A 616 21.45 -29.76 12.09
N THR A 617 21.89 -29.16 13.19
CA THR A 617 21.03 -28.65 14.26
C THR A 617 20.54 -27.22 13.96
N PRO A 618 19.58 -26.68 14.74
CA PRO A 618 19.07 -25.33 14.52
C PRO A 618 20.15 -24.25 14.61
N TYR A 619 21.15 -24.44 15.48
CA TYR A 619 22.32 -23.57 15.63
C TYR A 619 23.60 -24.40 15.49
N PHE A 620 24.72 -23.77 15.11
CA PHE A 620 26.01 -24.48 15.06
C PHE A 620 26.52 -24.93 16.45
N THR A 621 25.95 -24.38 17.52
CA THR A 621 26.18 -24.77 18.92
C THR A 621 25.28 -25.93 19.36
N GLY A 622 24.43 -26.46 18.48
CA GLY A 622 23.46 -27.51 18.78
C GLY A 622 22.03 -27.00 18.80
N HIS A 623 21.27 -27.34 19.84
CA HIS A 623 19.85 -27.01 19.98
C HIS A 623 19.60 -25.70 20.76
N ASP A 624 20.65 -25.00 21.15
CA ASP A 624 20.57 -23.70 21.81
C ASP A 624 21.78 -22.83 21.44
N ILE A 625 21.64 -21.52 21.58
CA ILE A 625 22.68 -20.53 21.33
C ILE A 625 22.69 -19.48 22.44
N SER A 626 23.88 -18.99 22.80
CA SER A 626 24.06 -17.96 23.83
C SER A 626 24.49 -16.62 23.24
N LEU A 627 24.41 -15.57 24.06
CA LEU A 627 24.88 -14.22 23.70
C LEU A 627 26.38 -14.11 23.41
N GLU A 628 27.15 -15.18 23.64
CA GLU A 628 28.55 -15.25 23.25
C GLU A 628 28.73 -15.50 21.74
N TYR A 629 27.73 -16.06 21.05
CA TYR A 629 27.82 -16.48 19.65
C TYR A 629 26.88 -15.71 18.70
N ALA A 630 25.81 -15.13 19.24
CA ALA A 630 24.87 -14.30 18.49
C ALA A 630 24.23 -13.25 19.41
N ASN A 631 23.89 -12.10 18.86
CA ASN A 631 23.21 -11.03 19.60
C ASN A 631 21.69 -11.14 19.36
N PHE A 632 20.89 -11.38 20.40
CA PHE A 632 19.43 -11.57 20.31
C PHE A 632 18.75 -11.34 21.65
N LYS A 633 17.44 -11.03 21.65
CA LYS A 633 16.66 -10.79 22.88
C LYS A 633 16.40 -12.09 23.63
N THR A 634 16.77 -12.16 24.92
CA THR A 634 16.66 -13.38 25.75
C THR A 634 15.29 -13.54 26.43
N GLY A 635 14.38 -12.57 26.26
CA GLY A 635 13.08 -12.53 26.93
C GLY A 635 13.10 -11.85 28.30
N ASP A 636 14.27 -11.43 28.78
CA ASP A 636 14.41 -10.63 30.00
C ASP A 636 13.86 -9.20 29.76
N PRO A 637 12.84 -8.75 30.52
CA PRO A 637 12.24 -7.43 30.33
C PRO A 637 13.16 -6.27 30.73
N GLU A 638 14.21 -6.51 31.53
CA GLU A 638 15.19 -5.48 31.92
C GLU A 638 16.38 -5.42 30.97
N GLN A 639 16.49 -6.38 30.04
CA GLN A 639 17.59 -6.45 29.10
C GLN A 639 17.47 -5.37 28.01
N THR A 640 18.45 -4.47 27.99
CA THR A 640 18.67 -3.58 26.83
C THR A 640 19.70 -4.22 25.91
N ILE A 641 19.30 -4.57 24.68
CA ILE A 641 20.24 -5.05 23.65
C ILE A 641 20.48 -3.95 22.63
N GLN A 642 21.76 -3.73 22.33
CA GLN A 642 22.21 -2.83 21.28
C GLN A 642 23.04 -3.60 20.25
N LEU A 643 23.17 -3.01 19.07
CA LEU A 643 24.08 -3.48 18.03
C LEU A 643 25.52 -3.53 18.57
N ARG A 644 26.24 -4.60 18.29
CA ARG A 644 27.62 -4.82 18.79
C ARG A 644 28.65 -4.62 17.68
N PRO A 645 29.93 -4.35 18.03
CA PRO A 645 31.03 -4.37 17.09
C PRO A 645 31.07 -5.67 16.27
N VAL A 646 31.54 -5.58 15.01
CA VAL A 646 31.54 -6.72 14.08
C VAL A 646 32.39 -7.91 14.56
N ASP A 647 33.34 -7.67 15.48
CA ASP A 647 34.25 -8.65 16.07
C ASP A 647 33.88 -9.05 17.51
N ASP A 648 32.75 -8.59 18.04
CA ASP A 648 32.26 -8.92 19.38
C ASP A 648 31.39 -10.18 19.38
N GLY A 649 32.04 -11.34 19.31
CA GLY A 649 31.43 -12.67 19.39
C GLY A 649 32.46 -13.78 19.27
N LYS A 650 32.10 -14.98 19.75
CA LYS A 650 32.88 -16.20 19.53
C LYS A 650 32.63 -16.74 18.12
N PRO A 651 33.68 -17.23 17.44
CA PRO A 651 33.51 -17.78 16.11
C PRO A 651 32.76 -19.12 16.14
N ASN A 652 32.10 -19.44 15.03
CA ASN A 652 31.64 -20.79 14.74
C ASN A 652 32.84 -21.74 14.46
N PRO A 653 32.64 -23.06 14.32
CA PRO A 653 33.74 -24.01 14.07
C PRO A 653 34.63 -23.71 12.85
N TRP A 654 34.18 -22.88 11.91
CA TRP A 654 34.96 -22.45 10.74
C TRP A 654 35.58 -21.05 10.90
N GLY A 655 35.54 -20.50 12.11
CA GLY A 655 36.20 -19.23 12.44
C GLY A 655 35.38 -17.98 12.10
N LEU A 656 34.11 -18.10 11.72
CA LEU A 656 33.25 -16.98 11.34
C LEU A 656 32.51 -16.43 12.55
N ILE A 657 32.47 -15.11 12.71
CA ILE A 657 31.88 -14.41 13.85
C ILE A 657 30.52 -13.81 13.45
N ASN A 658 29.59 -13.79 14.42
CA ASN A 658 28.25 -13.20 14.31
C ASN A 658 27.37 -13.74 13.17
N MET A 659 27.67 -14.92 12.61
CA MET A 659 26.84 -15.53 11.55
C MET A 659 25.36 -15.63 11.97
N PRO A 660 24.98 -16.22 13.12
CA PRO A 660 23.57 -16.42 13.42
C PRO A 660 22.86 -15.13 13.81
N GLY A 661 23.61 -14.11 14.26
CA GLY A 661 23.03 -12.81 14.55
C GLY A 661 24.00 -11.75 15.05
N ASN A 662 23.66 -10.52 14.68
CA ASN A 662 24.03 -9.21 15.19
C ASN A 662 23.22 -8.22 14.35
N GLN A 663 23.28 -8.45 13.04
CA GLN A 663 22.38 -7.87 12.05
C GLN A 663 22.02 -8.93 10.99
N PHE A 664 20.86 -8.75 10.34
CA PHE A 664 20.57 -9.47 9.11
C PHE A 664 21.57 -9.12 8.01
N GLU A 665 21.93 -10.10 7.20
CA GLU A 665 22.91 -9.95 6.14
C GLU A 665 22.35 -10.21 4.75
N TRP A 666 22.61 -9.29 3.82
CA TRP A 666 22.23 -9.47 2.42
C TRP A 666 22.89 -10.69 1.78
N CYS A 667 22.07 -11.49 1.10
CA CYS A 667 22.51 -12.54 0.17
C CYS A 667 22.29 -12.09 -1.28
N LEU A 668 22.93 -12.78 -2.23
CA LEU A 668 22.81 -12.50 -3.66
C LEU A 668 21.37 -12.74 -4.19
N ASP A 669 20.68 -13.71 -3.61
CA ASP A 669 19.46 -14.34 -4.09
C ASP A 669 18.24 -13.42 -4.09
N TRP A 670 17.39 -13.60 -5.10
CA TRP A 670 16.03 -13.10 -5.10
C TRP A 670 15.11 -14.03 -4.29
N LYS A 671 14.00 -13.49 -3.79
CA LYS A 671 13.01 -14.29 -3.06
C LYS A 671 12.46 -15.41 -3.94
N GLY A 672 12.51 -16.63 -3.44
CA GLY A 672 11.99 -17.82 -4.12
C GLY A 672 11.73 -18.97 -3.15
N ASN A 673 10.94 -19.93 -3.59
CA ASN A 673 10.85 -21.24 -2.93
C ASN A 673 12.14 -22.01 -3.19
N TYR A 674 12.52 -22.88 -2.24
CA TYR A 674 13.58 -23.85 -2.51
C TYR A 674 13.17 -24.80 -3.62
N GLU A 675 14.16 -25.21 -4.40
CA GLU A 675 13.98 -26.25 -5.40
C GLU A 675 13.70 -27.60 -4.72
N THR A 676 12.88 -28.43 -5.36
CA THR A 676 12.57 -29.76 -4.83
C THR A 676 13.66 -30.75 -5.24
N GLY A 677 14.38 -31.31 -4.25
CA GLY A 677 15.40 -32.33 -4.47
C GLY A 677 16.82 -31.81 -4.23
N ALA A 678 17.82 -32.62 -4.62
CA ALA A 678 19.22 -32.25 -4.49
C ALA A 678 19.62 -31.23 -5.57
N VAL A 679 20.32 -30.16 -5.16
CA VAL A 679 20.77 -29.09 -6.06
C VAL A 679 22.25 -28.78 -5.87
N THR A 680 22.88 -28.18 -6.88
CA THR A 680 24.30 -27.79 -6.85
C THR A 680 24.43 -26.31 -7.16
N ASP A 681 25.12 -25.57 -6.29
CA ASP A 681 25.34 -24.12 -6.37
C ASP A 681 24.08 -23.29 -6.68
N PRO A 682 22.97 -23.45 -5.92
CA PRO A 682 21.74 -22.70 -6.17
C PRO A 682 21.97 -21.19 -5.99
N ARG A 683 21.34 -20.38 -6.86
CA ARG A 683 21.44 -18.90 -6.84
C ARG A 683 20.08 -18.22 -6.70
N GLY A 684 19.05 -19.00 -6.36
CA GLY A 684 17.66 -18.56 -6.35
C GLY A 684 17.14 -18.23 -7.77
N PRO A 685 15.90 -17.72 -7.87
CA PRO A 685 15.31 -17.35 -9.13
C PRO A 685 15.96 -16.09 -9.74
N SER A 686 15.77 -15.88 -11.05
CA SER A 686 15.98 -14.57 -11.66
C SER A 686 15.00 -13.55 -11.08
N GLN A 687 15.28 -12.25 -11.23
CA GLN A 687 14.35 -11.21 -10.79
C GLN A 687 12.94 -11.43 -11.36
N GLU A 688 12.84 -11.71 -12.66
CA GLU A 688 11.58 -11.93 -13.38
C GLU A 688 10.78 -13.13 -12.84
N ASN A 689 11.47 -14.14 -12.27
CA ASN A 689 10.87 -15.34 -11.71
C ASN A 689 10.83 -15.32 -10.17
N SER A 690 11.21 -14.20 -9.54
CA SER A 690 11.18 -14.03 -8.09
C SER A 690 9.74 -14.11 -7.60
N LEU A 691 9.54 -14.78 -6.48
CA LEU A 691 8.30 -14.62 -5.74
C LEU A 691 8.20 -13.17 -5.28
N ARG A 692 7.03 -12.58 -5.49
CA ARG A 692 6.68 -11.27 -4.96
C ARG A 692 6.13 -11.44 -3.56
N SER A 693 6.32 -10.44 -2.72
CA SER A 693 5.63 -10.35 -1.44
C SER A 693 4.14 -10.06 -1.62
N PHE A 694 3.38 -10.13 -0.52
CA PHE A 694 1.96 -9.76 -0.52
C PHE A 694 1.71 -8.34 -1.08
N ASP A 695 2.65 -7.42 -0.83
CA ASP A 695 2.68 -6.06 -1.38
C ASP A 695 3.14 -5.97 -2.85
N GLY A 696 3.35 -7.09 -3.56
CA GLY A 696 3.74 -7.12 -4.98
C GLY A 696 5.24 -6.89 -5.26
N LEU A 697 6.06 -6.61 -4.25
CA LEU A 697 7.46 -6.20 -4.44
C LEU A 697 8.42 -7.34 -4.74
N TYR A 698 9.44 -7.02 -5.55
CA TYR A 698 10.64 -7.84 -5.66
C TYR A 698 11.48 -7.71 -4.39
N ARG A 699 11.76 -8.84 -3.74
CA ARG A 699 12.52 -8.88 -2.50
C ARG A 699 13.83 -9.64 -2.63
N LYS A 700 14.82 -9.20 -1.85
CA LYS A 700 16.13 -9.85 -1.72
C LYS A 700 16.18 -10.63 -0.42
N ILE A 701 16.88 -11.76 -0.46
CA ILE A 701 17.06 -12.61 0.71
C ILE A 701 18.09 -12.01 1.66
N MET A 702 17.79 -12.11 2.94
CA MET A 702 18.73 -11.93 4.04
C MET A 702 18.79 -13.18 4.90
N ARG A 703 19.95 -13.39 5.51
CA ARG A 703 20.19 -14.47 6.46
C ARG A 703 20.75 -13.96 7.79
N GLY A 704 20.77 -14.83 8.79
CA GLY A 704 21.11 -14.50 10.17
C GLY A 704 19.92 -13.87 10.89
N GLY A 705 20.20 -13.11 11.94
CA GLY A 705 19.20 -12.45 12.76
C GLY A 705 19.65 -11.09 13.29
N ASN A 706 18.67 -10.24 13.62
CA ASN A 706 18.94 -8.89 14.12
C ASN A 706 19.04 -8.87 15.66
N TYR A 707 19.88 -8.01 16.23
CA TYR A 707 20.13 -7.96 17.70
C TYR A 707 18.89 -7.82 18.60
N GLY A 708 17.82 -7.21 18.10
CA GLY A 708 16.55 -7.04 18.83
C GLY A 708 15.55 -8.18 18.67
N SER A 709 15.85 -9.15 17.80
CA SER A 709 14.97 -10.26 17.46
C SER A 709 15.00 -11.37 18.50
N ALA A 710 13.94 -12.19 18.51
CA ALA A 710 13.88 -13.39 19.35
C ALA A 710 14.94 -14.43 18.93
N LYS A 711 15.31 -15.31 19.86
CA LYS A 711 16.37 -16.32 19.69
C LYS A 711 16.11 -17.25 18.50
N GLU A 712 14.85 -17.57 18.25
CA GLU A 712 14.39 -18.48 17.19
C GLU A 712 14.71 -17.95 15.79
N LEU A 713 14.94 -16.65 15.65
CA LEU A 713 15.35 -16.00 14.39
C LEU A 713 16.87 -16.08 14.16
N MET A 714 17.63 -16.62 15.12
CA MET A 714 19.08 -16.85 15.00
C MET A 714 19.41 -18.25 14.47
N ARG A 715 18.42 -19.04 14.05
CA ARG A 715 18.66 -20.39 13.50
C ARG A 715 19.38 -20.30 12.17
N SER A 716 20.23 -21.28 11.87
CA SER A 716 20.96 -21.33 10.59
C SER A 716 20.02 -21.40 9.37
N ALA A 717 18.87 -22.07 9.52
CA ALA A 717 17.84 -22.20 8.48
C ALA A 717 16.93 -20.97 8.35
N TYR A 718 16.94 -20.05 9.32
CA TYR A 718 16.05 -18.90 9.28
C TYR A 718 16.40 -18.02 8.09
N ARG A 719 15.37 -17.65 7.32
CA ARG A 719 15.47 -16.79 6.15
C ARG A 719 14.50 -15.63 6.28
N TYR A 720 14.96 -14.45 5.90
CA TYR A 720 14.14 -13.26 5.87
C TYR A 720 14.24 -12.63 4.48
N ASP A 721 13.22 -11.88 4.08
CA ASP A 721 13.21 -11.19 2.80
C ASP A 721 12.65 -9.78 2.97
N TYR A 722 13.25 -8.83 2.27
CA TYR A 722 12.81 -7.44 2.33
C TYR A 722 13.12 -6.67 1.04
N SER A 723 12.63 -5.44 0.96
CA SER A 723 12.92 -4.56 -0.18
C SER A 723 14.43 -4.42 -0.40
N ARG A 724 14.89 -4.31 -1.64
CA ARG A 724 16.31 -4.17 -1.96
C ARG A 724 16.92 -2.81 -1.60
N ASP A 725 16.07 -1.81 -1.35
CA ASP A 725 16.47 -0.40 -1.16
C ASP A 725 16.74 -0.02 0.31
N VAL A 726 16.30 -0.88 1.23
CA VAL A 726 16.49 -0.72 2.67
C VAL A 726 17.90 -1.08 3.11
N LYS A 727 18.33 -0.59 4.27
CA LYS A 727 19.72 -0.68 4.70
C LYS A 727 19.93 -1.76 5.77
N TYR A 728 20.68 -2.80 5.42
CA TYR A 728 21.05 -3.90 6.32
C TYR A 728 22.53 -4.25 6.18
N GLY A 729 22.97 -5.14 7.08
CA GLY A 729 24.33 -5.67 7.10
C GLY A 729 24.61 -6.54 5.88
N PHE A 730 25.88 -6.83 5.66
CA PHE A 730 26.32 -7.80 4.66
C PHE A 730 27.74 -8.22 4.96
N ARG A 731 28.13 -9.37 4.40
CA ARG A 731 29.52 -9.83 4.36
C ARG A 731 29.89 -10.20 2.93
N VAL A 732 31.19 -10.09 2.62
CA VAL A 732 31.69 -10.34 1.26
C VAL A 732 32.26 -11.76 1.14
N LEU A 733 32.02 -12.36 -0.03
CA LEU A 733 32.60 -13.62 -0.46
C LEU A 733 33.55 -13.35 -1.62
N MET A 734 34.74 -13.97 -1.59
CA MET A 734 35.69 -14.00 -2.70
C MET A 734 35.75 -15.40 -3.29
N GLU A 735 35.55 -15.53 -4.61
CA GLU A 735 35.65 -16.81 -5.30
C GLU A 735 37.11 -17.31 -5.31
N GLU A 736 37.32 -18.60 -5.07
CA GLU A 736 38.61 -19.24 -5.27
C GLU A 736 38.80 -19.52 -6.78
N ASN A 737 39.92 -19.02 -7.34
CA ASN A 737 40.19 -19.03 -8.78
C ASN A 737 40.57 -20.40 -9.34
#